data_AF-A0A7K3XEW2-F1
#
_entry.id   AF-A0A7K3XEW2-F1
#
_cell.length_a   1.000
_cell.length_b   1.000
_cell.length_c   1.000
_cell.angle_alpha   90.00
_cell.angle_beta   90.00
_cell.angle_gamma   90.00
#
_symmetry.space_group_name_H-M   'P 1'
#
loop_
_entity.id
_entity.type
_entity.pdbx_description
1 polymer ?
#
loop_
_entity_poly.entity_id
_entity_poly.type
_entity_poly.pdbx_seq_one_letter_code
_entity_poly.pdbx_strand_id
1 'polypeptide(L)'
;MRFIVILFSIIFYGLAAFCQDEVLSGLFFSSHEVIQEKRTSLYLTPSGAFKYPGGFSLEMEANFRRGDGHYGYIFRIIGDDHTNIDLVSNLATTSSNFWLVLKDKVLVSYKWADVPNSSFDQWIKIKVDIDVRNSKLVVSFNGNKQEVVVPDISGLKNFDVVFGASKINSFLNTDVCPMSLKNIRIFDAKNKLVSDWKLSKHSQSKVYDEIDASEAIAENPIWIIDKHVKWQKLKDFTIDSIQGVTKDEDSGRIFFINNRAVYILSTKTSAIDTIFFEGGKPYNAAGKQIIFNKYTNELWSYNFNNTEICKFSFATNKWSFNDSTIKEPNFWHHNKFISPIDSSLVTLFGYGHYIYKSIINRFDTKSKVWSQTDRTDQIQPRYLASAGFLNNREMLVFGGYGSKTGRQELSPEFYYDLYSVNLNDYSFKKLWTLDTPSTPFVPCEELIPAKQSDSFYTLIYNRDNFATYLHLAKFGIEKNVYQIYDDSIPYKFLDTQSWSSLFLDQKTSRLIAVTTNNSDVSLYSIAYPPLMPEDVYQSDSVVGKLQIELTILILVGSLIFTLYFLIRRKKRKNKHVQFEEQIEHPNIVPIELRERKTISSIYFMGGFQIYDRKGANITGSFPPTLKQLFLFLFLYSIKNGKGVSSAKLDEVLWFDKSGESARNNRNVNISKLRTVLEEIGGVEVVNENSLWKIKMNNLIFCDYTEILHLIRQSKASGITETEIIELLALLSFGEFLPNIQSEWMDAFKSQFANETIDRLSSLFIENVVKGNLNLRYHLAESILVFDPLNDEAFSIKCSVLYHLGKKGTAKNFYDSFCREYKHLLGVDYAVSFNDTIK
;
A
#
# COMPACT_ATOMS: atom_id res chain seq x y z
N MET A 1 41.13 -31.29 -20.42
CA MET A 1 40.27 -31.60 -19.25
C MET A 1 40.60 -30.80 -18.00
N ARG A 2 41.87 -30.71 -17.55
CA ARG A 2 42.22 -29.94 -16.32
C ARG A 2 41.90 -28.43 -16.38
N PHE A 3 41.98 -27.79 -17.55
CA PHE A 3 41.61 -26.38 -17.72
C PHE A 3 40.09 -26.11 -17.63
N ILE A 4 39.25 -27.08 -18.04
CA ILE A 4 37.79 -26.95 -17.99
C ILE A 4 37.29 -27.15 -16.55
N VAL A 5 37.94 -28.02 -15.77
CA VAL A 5 37.61 -28.23 -14.35
C VAL A 5 38.01 -27.02 -13.48
N ILE A 6 39.11 -26.34 -13.81
CA ILE A 6 39.52 -25.10 -13.12
C ILE A 6 38.60 -23.94 -13.49
N LEU A 7 38.16 -23.83 -14.76
CA LEU A 7 37.19 -22.83 -15.18
C LEU A 7 35.80 -23.07 -14.54
N PHE A 8 35.36 -24.33 -14.41
CA PHE A 8 34.12 -24.68 -13.71
C PHE A 8 34.20 -24.45 -12.19
N SER A 9 35.38 -24.63 -11.60
CA SER A 9 35.59 -24.36 -10.17
C SER A 9 35.63 -22.85 -9.88
N ILE A 10 36.17 -22.03 -10.78
CA ILE A 10 36.16 -20.56 -10.66
C ILE A 10 34.75 -19.99 -10.90
N ILE A 11 33.92 -20.62 -11.72
CA ILE A 11 32.52 -20.23 -11.90
C ILE A 11 31.65 -20.63 -10.68
N PHE A 12 31.93 -21.78 -10.03
CA PHE A 12 31.21 -22.17 -8.81
C PHE A 12 31.67 -21.45 -7.53
N TYR A 13 32.94 -21.03 -7.45
CA TYR A 13 33.43 -20.21 -6.33
C TYR A 13 33.32 -18.69 -6.57
N GLY A 14 33.16 -18.25 -7.82
CA GLY A 14 32.95 -16.85 -8.21
C GLY A 14 31.50 -16.36 -8.08
N LEU A 15 30.54 -17.27 -7.88
CA LEU A 15 29.12 -16.94 -7.65
C LEU A 15 28.75 -16.83 -6.15
N ALA A 16 29.70 -17.06 -5.24
CA ALA A 16 29.50 -16.90 -3.80
C ALA A 16 29.77 -15.46 -3.28
N ALA A 17 30.01 -14.49 -4.18
CA ALA A 17 30.23 -13.08 -3.84
C ALA A 17 29.19 -12.12 -4.43
N PHE A 18 28.00 -12.63 -4.81
CA PHE A 18 26.81 -11.80 -4.96
C PHE A 18 25.92 -12.04 -3.74
N CYS A 19 26.29 -11.41 -2.62
CA CYS A 19 25.36 -11.25 -1.52
C CYS A 19 24.28 -10.26 -2.03
N GLN A 20 23.18 -10.78 -2.57
CA GLN A 20 21.91 -10.16 -2.25
C GLN A 20 21.87 -10.19 -0.72
N ASP A 21 21.91 -9.03 -0.08
CA ASP A 21 21.53 -8.94 1.31
C ASP A 21 20.19 -9.65 1.42
N GLU A 22 20.15 -10.76 2.17
CA GLU A 22 18.94 -11.55 2.34
C GLU A 22 17.83 -10.59 2.81
N VAL A 23 16.74 -10.51 2.04
CA VAL A 23 15.64 -9.57 2.30
C VAL A 23 15.24 -9.67 3.77
N LEU A 24 15.16 -8.52 4.44
CA LEU A 24 14.89 -8.46 5.87
C LEU A 24 13.48 -9.02 6.13
N SER A 25 13.45 -10.21 6.74
CA SER A 25 12.25 -11.05 6.84
C SER A 25 12.22 -11.85 8.15
N GLY A 26 11.12 -12.57 8.37
CA GLY A 26 10.85 -13.32 9.59
C GLY A 26 9.65 -12.77 10.37
N LEU A 27 9.32 -13.47 11.45
CA LEU A 27 8.30 -13.07 12.41
C LEU A 27 8.96 -12.55 13.68
N PHE A 28 8.68 -11.30 14.04
CA PHE A 28 9.09 -10.71 15.31
C PHE A 28 8.11 -11.16 16.41
N PHE A 29 8.63 -11.74 17.49
CA PHE A 29 7.82 -12.13 18.65
C PHE A 29 7.80 -11.02 19.68
N SER A 30 6.60 -10.49 19.94
CA SER A 30 6.38 -9.56 21.04
C SER A 30 6.41 -10.32 22.37
N SER A 31 7.17 -9.80 23.35
CA SER A 31 7.53 -10.48 24.60
C SER A 31 7.10 -9.66 25.84
N HIS A 32 8.01 -9.31 26.74
CA HIS A 32 7.69 -8.66 28.02
C HIS A 32 7.50 -7.15 27.89
N GLU A 33 7.81 -6.58 26.72
CA GLU A 33 7.53 -5.20 26.36
C GLU A 33 6.04 -4.93 26.10
N VAL A 34 5.22 -5.99 25.98
CA VAL A 34 3.76 -5.91 25.85
C VAL A 34 3.05 -6.72 26.94
N ILE A 35 1.76 -6.39 27.16
CA ILE A 35 0.86 -7.18 28.01
C ILE A 35 0.68 -8.60 27.46
N GLN A 36 0.32 -9.55 28.33
CA GLN A 36 0.28 -10.99 28.01
C GLN A 36 -0.58 -11.33 26.79
N GLU A 37 -1.74 -10.70 26.64
CA GLU A 37 -2.68 -10.91 25.54
C GLU A 37 -2.16 -10.41 24.18
N LYS A 38 -1.13 -9.57 24.19
CA LYS A 38 -0.48 -9.00 23.01
C LYS A 38 0.82 -9.71 22.64
N ARG A 39 1.25 -10.69 23.42
CA ARG A 39 2.43 -11.51 23.12
C ARG A 39 2.18 -12.39 21.91
N THR A 40 3.24 -12.66 21.17
CA THR A 40 3.14 -13.38 19.88
C THR A 40 3.13 -14.89 20.09
N SER A 41 2.26 -15.56 19.35
CA SER A 41 2.23 -17.02 19.20
C SER A 41 2.35 -17.37 17.73
N LEU A 42 3.04 -18.46 17.39
CA LEU A 42 2.97 -19.07 16.06
C LEU A 42 2.67 -20.56 16.22
N TYR A 43 1.48 -20.97 15.83
CA TYR A 43 0.98 -22.33 15.93
C TYR A 43 1.07 -23.03 14.57
N LEU A 44 1.89 -24.09 14.46
CA LEU A 44 2.15 -24.78 13.20
C LEU A 44 1.15 -25.88 12.87
N THR A 45 0.35 -26.34 13.84
CA THR A 45 -0.58 -27.46 13.68
C THR A 45 -2.06 -27.07 13.88
N PRO A 46 -2.55 -25.96 13.28
CA PRO A 46 -3.94 -25.50 13.46
C PRO A 46 -4.97 -26.50 12.92
N SER A 47 -4.60 -27.28 11.90
CA SER A 47 -5.46 -28.31 11.28
C SER A 47 -5.40 -29.67 11.97
N GLY A 48 -4.59 -29.80 13.03
CA GLY A 48 -4.36 -31.03 13.78
C GLY A 48 -2.88 -31.41 13.87
N ALA A 49 -2.55 -32.18 14.91
CA ALA A 49 -1.20 -32.61 15.24
C ALA A 49 -0.51 -33.40 14.11
N PHE A 50 0.80 -33.21 13.98
CA PHE A 50 1.63 -33.97 13.03
C PHE A 50 1.72 -35.44 13.41
N LYS A 51 1.59 -36.33 12.42
CA LYS A 51 1.65 -37.79 12.62
C LYS A 51 3.03 -38.35 12.27
N TYR A 52 3.94 -38.33 13.24
CA TYR A 52 5.32 -38.79 13.08
C TYR A 52 5.70 -39.88 14.11
N PRO A 53 5.17 -41.11 14.00
CA PRO A 53 5.47 -42.21 14.95
C PRO A 53 6.94 -42.65 14.95
N GLY A 54 7.71 -42.28 13.91
CA GLY A 54 9.15 -42.50 13.84
C GLY A 54 9.98 -41.34 14.37
N GLY A 55 9.34 -40.25 14.80
CA GLY A 55 10.02 -38.98 15.07
C GLY A 55 10.17 -38.07 13.85
N PHE A 56 10.70 -36.88 14.09
CA PHE A 56 10.93 -35.83 13.09
C PHE A 56 12.02 -34.87 13.57
N SER A 57 12.52 -34.03 12.67
CA SER A 57 13.42 -32.93 13.00
C SER A 57 12.75 -31.58 12.78
N LEU A 58 12.86 -30.69 13.75
CA LEU A 58 12.48 -29.29 13.66
C LEU A 58 13.75 -28.43 13.52
N GLU A 59 13.86 -27.69 12.42
CA GLU A 59 14.96 -26.75 12.16
C GLU A 59 14.40 -25.33 12.02
N MET A 60 15.11 -24.33 12.53
CA MET A 60 14.73 -22.92 12.45
C MET A 60 15.96 -22.01 12.55
N GLU A 61 15.77 -20.73 12.25
CA GLU A 61 16.72 -19.67 12.58
C GLU A 61 16.06 -18.68 13.54
N ALA A 62 16.74 -18.39 14.66
CA ALA A 62 16.28 -17.49 15.70
C ALA A 62 17.27 -16.35 15.91
N ASN A 63 16.75 -15.13 16.05
CA ASN A 63 17.51 -13.93 16.38
C ASN A 63 17.04 -13.41 17.73
N PHE A 64 17.94 -13.33 18.73
CA PHE A 64 17.59 -12.96 20.10
C PHE A 64 17.94 -11.49 20.38
N ARG A 65 17.05 -10.78 21.07
CA ARG A 65 17.14 -9.32 21.29
C ARG A 65 17.35 -8.95 22.77
N ARG A 66 17.81 -7.72 23.01
CA ARG A 66 17.95 -7.13 24.36
C ARG A 66 16.81 -6.16 24.65
N GLY A 67 16.47 -5.99 25.93
CA GLY A 67 15.58 -4.92 26.40
C GLY A 67 14.10 -5.30 26.52
N ASP A 68 13.68 -6.40 25.89
CA ASP A 68 12.27 -6.86 25.79
C ASP A 68 11.93 -7.95 26.84
N GLY A 69 12.64 -7.95 27.97
CA GLY A 69 12.66 -9.06 28.94
C GLY A 69 13.83 -10.02 28.72
N HIS A 70 13.85 -11.10 29.51
CA HIS A 70 14.98 -12.04 29.53
C HIS A 70 14.57 -13.51 29.44
N TYR A 71 13.40 -13.88 29.95
CA TYR A 71 12.95 -15.27 30.03
C TYR A 71 11.82 -15.54 29.05
N GLY A 72 11.71 -16.77 28.53
CA GLY A 72 10.48 -17.22 27.87
C GLY A 72 10.66 -18.43 26.97
N TYR A 73 9.54 -18.95 26.47
CA TYR A 73 9.51 -20.09 25.54
C TYR A 73 9.96 -19.66 24.15
N ILE A 74 10.88 -20.42 23.56
CA ILE A 74 11.18 -20.38 22.12
C ILE A 74 10.09 -21.20 21.43
N PHE A 75 9.95 -22.48 21.82
CA PHE A 75 8.86 -23.32 21.37
C PHE A 75 8.43 -24.31 22.44
N ARG A 76 7.25 -24.89 22.21
CA ARG A 76 6.69 -26.04 22.90
C ARG A 76 6.21 -27.05 21.86
N ILE A 77 6.65 -28.29 22.00
CA ILE A 77 6.16 -29.44 21.23
C ILE A 77 5.36 -30.33 22.18
N ILE A 78 4.16 -30.74 21.82
CA ILE A 78 3.28 -31.56 22.68
C ILE A 78 3.04 -32.90 21.99
N GLY A 79 3.57 -33.97 22.59
CA GLY A 79 3.34 -35.34 22.17
C GLY A 79 2.07 -35.93 22.77
N ASP A 80 1.20 -36.44 21.90
CA ASP A 80 -0.06 -37.14 22.22
C ASP A 80 -0.91 -36.44 23.32
N ASP A 81 -0.91 -35.10 23.34
CA ASP A 81 -1.65 -34.22 24.26
C ASP A 81 -1.24 -34.27 25.75
N HIS A 82 -0.14 -34.92 26.11
CA HIS A 82 0.26 -35.07 27.52
C HIS A 82 1.76 -34.95 27.80
N THR A 83 2.62 -34.93 26.78
CA THR A 83 4.08 -34.84 26.97
C THR A 83 4.63 -33.58 26.30
N ASN A 84 5.04 -32.57 27.07
CA ASN A 84 5.72 -31.38 26.53
C ASN A 84 7.23 -31.59 26.37
N ILE A 85 7.76 -31.17 25.23
CA ILE A 85 9.17 -30.97 24.92
C ILE A 85 9.34 -29.48 24.63
N ASP A 86 9.92 -28.75 25.57
CA ASP A 86 10.03 -27.29 25.51
C ASP A 86 11.48 -26.86 25.29
N LEU A 87 11.67 -25.82 24.48
CA LEU A 87 12.91 -25.07 24.45
C LEU A 87 12.66 -23.69 25.04
N VAL A 88 13.31 -23.40 26.17
CA VAL A 88 13.11 -22.19 26.97
C VAL A 88 14.42 -21.42 27.05
N SER A 89 14.35 -20.10 27.08
CA SER A 89 15.52 -19.24 27.25
C SER A 89 15.46 -18.42 28.55
N ASN A 90 16.64 -18.08 29.08
CA ASN A 90 16.86 -16.96 29.98
C ASN A 90 18.15 -16.23 29.58
N LEU A 91 17.97 -15.14 28.85
CA LEU A 91 19.04 -14.37 28.22
C LEU A 91 19.81 -13.49 29.20
N ALA A 92 19.35 -13.32 30.46
CA ALA A 92 20.06 -12.54 31.48
C ALA A 92 21.05 -13.36 32.30
N THR A 93 20.89 -14.69 32.36
CA THR A 93 21.74 -15.51 33.22
C THR A 93 23.13 -15.68 32.62
N THR A 94 24.13 -15.82 33.49
CA THR A 94 25.52 -16.11 33.10
C THR A 94 25.84 -17.61 33.16
N SER A 95 24.94 -18.42 33.73
CA SER A 95 25.16 -19.85 34.00
C SER A 95 24.56 -20.77 32.94
N SER A 96 23.39 -20.47 32.39
CA SER A 96 22.76 -21.25 31.31
C SER A 96 21.63 -20.46 30.65
N ASN A 97 21.72 -20.27 29.34
CA ASN A 97 20.83 -19.39 28.59
C ASN A 97 19.68 -20.11 27.89
N PHE A 98 19.85 -21.39 27.54
CA PHE A 98 18.83 -22.17 26.87
C PHE A 98 18.68 -23.53 27.53
N TRP A 99 17.45 -24.01 27.69
CA TRP A 99 17.12 -25.30 28.30
C TRP A 99 16.15 -26.08 27.44
N LEU A 100 16.51 -27.33 27.15
CA LEU A 100 15.57 -28.32 26.64
C LEU A 100 14.92 -29.02 27.83
N VAL A 101 13.61 -28.88 27.97
CA VAL A 101 12.83 -29.41 29.08
C VAL A 101 11.89 -30.48 28.54
N LEU A 102 11.82 -31.62 29.22
CA LEU A 102 10.82 -32.65 28.97
C LEU A 102 9.98 -32.79 30.24
N LYS A 103 8.66 -32.60 30.12
CA LYS A 103 7.74 -32.55 31.26
C LYS A 103 8.20 -31.49 32.28
N ASP A 104 8.73 -31.93 33.41
CA ASP A 104 9.19 -31.14 34.55
C ASP A 104 10.72 -31.17 34.72
N LYS A 105 11.47 -31.77 33.78
CA LYS A 105 12.92 -31.99 33.90
C LYS A 105 13.71 -31.27 32.81
N VAL A 106 14.71 -30.50 33.23
CA VAL A 106 15.75 -29.97 32.33
C VAL A 106 16.63 -31.13 31.90
N LEU A 107 16.67 -31.42 30.60
CA LEU A 107 17.50 -32.48 30.03
C LEU A 107 18.86 -31.96 29.55
N VAL A 108 18.85 -30.79 28.92
CA VAL A 108 20.01 -30.22 28.21
C VAL A 108 20.05 -28.72 28.46
N SER A 109 21.25 -28.16 28.59
CA SER A 109 21.45 -26.74 28.86
C SER A 109 22.60 -26.16 28.02
N TYR A 110 22.41 -24.98 27.44
CA TYR A 110 23.44 -24.24 26.69
C TYR A 110 23.68 -22.86 27.28
N LYS A 111 24.94 -22.45 27.34
CA LYS A 111 25.34 -21.05 27.53
C LYS A 111 25.57 -20.38 26.18
N TRP A 112 25.51 -19.06 26.15
CA TRP A 112 25.94 -18.28 24.98
C TRP A 112 27.35 -18.66 24.50
N ALA A 113 28.28 -18.90 25.43
CA ALA A 113 29.64 -19.32 25.10
C ALA A 113 29.72 -20.68 24.40
N ASP A 114 28.71 -21.54 24.56
CA ASP A 114 28.65 -22.85 23.92
C ASP A 114 28.11 -22.76 22.49
N VAL A 115 27.58 -21.60 22.06
CA VAL A 115 26.98 -21.42 20.73
C VAL A 115 27.98 -20.70 19.80
N PRO A 116 28.57 -21.39 18.80
CA PRO A 116 29.56 -20.80 17.90
C PRO A 116 28.98 -19.62 17.11
N ASN A 117 29.79 -18.59 16.86
CA ASN A 117 29.44 -17.44 16.01
C ASN A 117 28.07 -16.82 16.36
N SER A 118 27.83 -16.60 17.65
CA SER A 118 26.55 -16.11 18.14
C SER A 118 26.69 -14.88 19.02
N SER A 119 25.72 -14.00 18.89
CA SER A 119 25.51 -12.86 19.78
C SER A 119 24.06 -12.39 19.65
N PHE A 120 23.67 -11.41 20.46
CA PHE A 120 22.40 -10.73 20.28
C PHE A 120 22.33 -10.09 18.89
N ASP A 121 21.12 -10.01 18.35
CA ASP A 121 20.83 -9.44 17.03
C ASP A 121 21.49 -10.21 15.85
N GLN A 122 21.98 -11.44 16.08
CA GLN A 122 22.44 -12.36 15.04
C GLN A 122 21.52 -13.57 14.91
N TRP A 123 21.39 -14.07 13.68
CA TRP A 123 20.64 -15.31 13.40
C TRP A 123 21.43 -16.54 13.85
N ILE A 124 20.77 -17.40 14.62
CA ILE A 124 21.30 -18.64 15.15
C ILE A 124 20.45 -19.78 14.62
N LYS A 125 21.10 -20.75 13.99
CA LYS A 125 20.45 -21.96 13.51
C LYS A 125 20.21 -22.91 14.68
N ILE A 126 18.95 -23.25 14.93
CA ILE A 126 18.53 -24.19 15.97
C ILE A 126 17.93 -25.41 15.28
N LYS A 127 18.35 -26.60 15.68
CA LYS A 127 17.76 -27.86 15.21
C LYS A 127 17.50 -28.79 16.38
N VAL A 128 16.31 -29.38 16.42
CA VAL A 128 15.90 -30.40 17.38
C VAL A 128 15.45 -31.65 16.64
N ASP A 129 16.13 -32.76 16.88
CA ASP A 129 15.79 -34.08 16.36
C ASP A 129 15.09 -34.88 17.45
N ILE A 130 13.84 -35.30 17.20
CA ILE A 130 13.06 -36.18 18.06
C ILE A 130 13.07 -37.57 17.44
N ASP A 131 13.78 -38.52 18.04
CA ASP A 131 13.82 -39.92 17.61
C ASP A 131 13.03 -40.77 18.59
N VAL A 132 11.75 -41.00 18.27
CA VAL A 132 10.82 -41.79 19.09
C VAL A 132 11.26 -43.26 19.17
N ARG A 133 11.84 -43.81 18.09
CA ARG A 133 12.19 -45.24 18.00
C ARG A 133 13.34 -45.59 18.92
N ASN A 134 14.34 -44.72 18.99
CA ASN A 134 15.50 -44.89 19.85
C ASN A 134 15.39 -44.12 21.17
N SER A 135 14.22 -43.51 21.46
CA SER A 135 13.97 -42.71 22.67
C SER A 135 15.06 -41.66 22.89
N LYS A 136 15.38 -40.89 21.86
CA LYS A 136 16.51 -39.97 21.84
C LYS A 136 16.10 -38.58 21.40
N LEU A 137 16.59 -37.56 22.11
CA LEU A 137 16.48 -36.15 21.73
C LEU A 137 17.87 -35.60 21.43
N VAL A 138 18.00 -34.88 20.32
CA VAL A 138 19.21 -34.14 19.98
C VAL A 138 18.83 -32.68 19.76
N VAL A 139 19.52 -31.77 20.42
CA VAL A 139 19.39 -30.32 20.17
C VAL A 139 20.72 -29.79 19.68
N SER A 140 20.68 -28.81 18.79
CA SER A 140 21.88 -28.16 18.29
C SER A 140 21.67 -26.67 18.05
N PHE A 141 22.69 -25.90 18.38
CA PHE A 141 22.78 -24.47 18.11
C PHE A 141 24.03 -24.21 17.26
N ASN A 142 23.86 -23.63 16.07
CA ASN A 142 24.94 -23.42 15.09
C ASN A 142 25.82 -24.66 14.88
N GLY A 143 25.19 -25.84 14.88
CA GLY A 143 25.86 -27.13 14.69
C GLY A 143 26.52 -27.73 15.94
N ASN A 144 26.61 -27.02 17.08
CA ASN A 144 27.06 -27.61 18.33
C ASN A 144 25.94 -28.46 18.95
N LYS A 145 26.13 -29.79 19.00
CA LYS A 145 25.09 -30.78 19.33
C LYS A 145 25.23 -31.30 20.75
N GLN A 146 24.09 -31.47 21.42
CA GLN A 146 23.96 -32.23 22.66
C GLN A 146 22.82 -33.23 22.51
N GLU A 147 23.01 -34.41 23.10
CA GLU A 147 22.15 -35.57 22.92
C GLU A 147 21.82 -36.20 24.27
N VAL A 148 20.58 -36.68 24.40
CA VAL A 148 20.09 -37.34 25.61
C VAL A 148 19.12 -38.48 25.26
N VAL A 149 19.21 -39.58 26.00
CA VAL A 149 18.25 -40.69 25.92
C VAL A 149 17.14 -40.45 26.93
N VAL A 150 15.89 -40.52 26.48
CA VAL A 150 14.69 -40.16 27.23
C VAL A 150 13.57 -41.17 26.95
N PRO A 151 13.42 -42.22 27.78
CA PRO A 151 12.40 -43.26 27.58
C PRO A 151 10.96 -42.73 27.51
N ASP A 152 10.71 -41.58 28.16
CA ASP A 152 9.41 -40.91 28.24
C ASP A 152 8.82 -40.46 26.89
N ILE A 153 9.63 -40.40 25.81
CA ILE A 153 9.13 -40.08 24.46
C ILE A 153 8.78 -41.34 23.64
N SER A 154 9.03 -42.54 24.18
CA SER A 154 8.77 -43.80 23.48
C SER A 154 7.27 -43.97 23.21
N GLY A 155 6.93 -44.29 21.97
CA GLY A 155 5.56 -44.58 21.55
C GLY A 155 4.72 -43.35 21.20
N LEU A 156 5.25 -42.13 21.33
CA LEU A 156 4.58 -40.91 20.90
C LEU A 156 4.31 -40.91 19.39
N LYS A 157 3.13 -40.44 18.96
CA LYS A 157 2.73 -40.48 17.54
C LYS A 157 2.32 -39.13 16.97
N ASN A 158 1.58 -38.36 17.75
CA ASN A 158 1.01 -37.08 17.33
C ASN A 158 1.75 -35.94 18.01
N PHE A 159 2.08 -34.89 17.27
CA PHE A 159 2.85 -33.76 17.78
C PHE A 159 2.24 -32.42 17.38
N ASP A 160 1.85 -31.63 18.37
CA ASP A 160 1.53 -30.22 18.18
C ASP A 160 2.76 -29.35 18.41
N VAL A 161 2.93 -28.30 17.59
CA VAL A 161 4.10 -27.42 17.65
C VAL A 161 3.67 -25.97 17.70
N VAL A 162 4.08 -25.27 18.76
CA VAL A 162 3.80 -23.84 18.96
C VAL A 162 5.05 -23.10 19.39
N PHE A 163 5.26 -21.90 18.83
CA PHE A 163 6.32 -20.98 19.20
C PHE A 163 5.79 -19.84 20.05
N GLY A 164 6.58 -19.37 21.01
CA GLY A 164 6.20 -18.31 21.92
C GLY A 164 5.02 -18.71 22.81
N ALA A 165 3.99 -17.85 22.86
CA ALA A 165 2.82 -18.06 23.71
C ALA A 165 2.02 -19.29 23.25
N SER A 166 1.41 -20.02 24.18
CA SER A 166 0.59 -21.19 23.88
C SER A 166 -0.81 -21.06 24.45
N LYS A 167 -1.81 -21.32 23.60
CA LYS A 167 -3.23 -21.42 23.96
C LYS A 167 -3.76 -22.85 24.01
N ILE A 168 -2.88 -23.84 23.95
CA ILE A 168 -3.27 -25.25 24.04
C ILE A 168 -3.67 -25.52 25.49
N ASN A 169 -4.93 -25.92 25.74
CA ASN A 169 -5.56 -25.93 27.07
C ASN A 169 -4.72 -26.57 28.20
N SER A 170 -4.13 -27.73 27.97
CA SER A 170 -3.32 -28.44 28.99
C SER A 170 -1.91 -27.84 29.17
N PHE A 171 -1.53 -26.91 28.30
CA PHE A 171 -0.17 -26.41 28.14
C PHE A 171 -0.12 -24.90 27.89
N LEU A 172 -1.06 -24.16 28.49
CA LEU A 172 -1.14 -22.71 28.42
C LEU A 172 0.17 -22.08 28.92
N ASN A 173 0.68 -21.12 28.17
CA ASN A 173 1.79 -20.28 28.61
C ASN A 173 1.68 -18.90 27.95
N THR A 174 2.16 -17.88 28.66
CA THR A 174 2.25 -16.52 28.12
C THR A 174 3.70 -16.04 28.02
N ASP A 175 4.68 -16.79 28.52
CA ASP A 175 6.07 -16.33 28.57
C ASP A 175 6.76 -16.55 27.23
N VAL A 176 7.07 -15.46 26.54
CA VAL A 176 7.61 -15.50 25.17
C VAL A 176 9.07 -15.08 25.20
N CYS A 177 9.95 -15.84 24.55
CA CYS A 177 11.34 -15.42 24.40
C CYS A 177 11.43 -14.15 23.51
N PRO A 178 12.22 -13.12 23.86
CA PRO A 178 12.40 -11.94 23.02
C PRO A 178 13.25 -12.28 21.79
N MET A 179 12.58 -12.75 20.74
CA MET A 179 13.21 -13.30 19.55
C MET A 179 12.48 -12.93 18.25
N SER A 180 13.16 -13.11 17.14
CA SER A 180 12.55 -13.21 15.81
C SER A 180 12.86 -14.57 15.21
N LEU A 181 11.95 -15.13 14.42
CA LEU A 181 12.13 -16.43 13.76
C LEU A 181 12.03 -16.31 12.24
N LYS A 182 12.77 -17.15 11.52
CA LYS A 182 12.59 -17.42 10.09
C LYS A 182 12.98 -18.85 9.74
N ASN A 183 12.64 -19.28 8.53
CA ASN A 183 13.08 -20.56 7.94
C ASN A 183 12.76 -21.79 8.82
N ILE A 184 11.49 -21.94 9.25
CA ILE A 184 11.07 -23.09 10.05
C ILE A 184 10.83 -24.29 9.12
N ARG A 185 11.55 -25.38 9.34
CA ARG A 185 11.55 -26.58 8.51
C ARG A 185 11.30 -27.84 9.32
N ILE A 186 10.50 -28.73 8.75
CA ILE A 186 10.26 -30.07 9.30
C ILE A 186 10.88 -31.10 8.37
N PHE A 187 11.65 -32.01 8.93
CA PHE A 187 12.17 -33.18 8.24
C PHE A 187 11.59 -34.45 8.86
N ASP A 188 11.16 -35.40 8.02
CA ASP A 188 10.71 -36.70 8.51
C ASP A 188 11.86 -37.56 9.05
N ALA A 189 11.54 -38.74 9.61
CA ALA A 189 12.53 -39.69 10.11
C ALA A 189 13.51 -40.24 9.05
N LYS A 190 13.27 -39.99 7.75
CA LYS A 190 14.17 -40.30 6.64
C LYS A 190 14.99 -39.09 6.20
N ASN A 191 14.93 -38.00 6.95
CA ASN A 191 15.57 -36.72 6.66
C ASN A 191 15.09 -36.08 5.34
N LYS A 192 13.85 -36.37 4.92
CA LYS A 192 13.19 -35.68 3.81
C LYS A 192 12.50 -34.42 4.34
N LEU A 193 12.73 -33.29 3.69
CA LEU A 193 12.01 -32.04 3.97
C LEU A 193 10.52 -32.21 3.60
N VAL A 194 9.64 -31.96 4.58
CA VAL A 194 8.18 -32.16 4.44
C VAL A 194 7.37 -30.89 4.69
N SER A 195 7.95 -29.88 5.35
CA SER A 195 7.36 -28.53 5.45
C SER A 195 8.47 -27.48 5.53
N ASP A 196 8.26 -26.31 4.91
CA ASP A 196 9.20 -25.18 4.91
C ASP A 196 8.45 -23.84 5.00
N TRP A 197 8.28 -23.32 6.22
CA TRP A 197 7.76 -21.96 6.45
C TRP A 197 8.92 -20.97 6.46
N LYS A 198 9.13 -20.26 5.35
CA LYS A 198 10.17 -19.23 5.25
C LYS A 198 9.96 -18.07 6.21
N LEU A 199 8.70 -17.70 6.48
CA LEU A 199 8.30 -16.47 7.18
C LEU A 199 8.77 -15.18 6.47
N SER A 200 9.01 -15.27 5.16
CA SER A 200 9.34 -14.14 4.29
C SER A 200 8.13 -13.60 3.51
N LYS A 201 6.98 -14.25 3.66
CA LYS A 201 5.67 -13.84 3.15
C LYS A 201 4.58 -14.26 4.15
N HIS A 202 3.39 -13.68 4.06
CA HIS A 202 2.27 -14.04 4.94
C HIS A 202 0.90 -13.66 4.35
N SER A 203 -0.16 -14.26 4.88
CA SER A 203 -1.56 -13.85 4.67
C SER A 203 -2.11 -13.34 6.01
N GLN A 204 -1.81 -12.08 6.34
CA GLN A 204 -2.20 -11.43 7.61
C GLN A 204 -1.78 -12.24 8.85
N SER A 205 -2.69 -12.96 9.51
CA SER A 205 -2.41 -13.81 10.69
C SER A 205 -2.02 -15.24 10.33
N LYS A 206 -1.83 -15.55 9.05
CA LYS A 206 -1.52 -16.89 8.54
C LYS A 206 -0.24 -16.87 7.72
N VAL A 207 0.42 -18.01 7.66
CA VAL A 207 1.54 -18.26 6.75
C VAL A 207 1.48 -19.70 6.25
N TYR A 208 1.75 -19.88 4.97
CA TYR A 208 1.72 -21.17 4.30
C TYR A 208 3.14 -21.66 4.05
N ASP A 209 3.33 -22.97 4.19
CA ASP A 209 4.59 -23.64 3.88
C ASP A 209 4.79 -23.79 2.36
N GLU A 210 6.04 -23.81 1.89
CA GLU A 210 6.39 -23.83 0.46
C GLU A 210 6.25 -25.22 -0.21
N ILE A 211 5.96 -26.29 0.55
CA ILE A 211 5.88 -27.67 0.04
C ILE A 211 4.43 -28.05 -0.26
N ASP A 212 3.58 -28.08 0.77
CA ASP A 212 2.21 -28.59 0.67
C ASP A 212 1.16 -27.50 0.98
N ALA A 213 1.57 -26.23 1.13
CA ALA A 213 0.72 -25.11 1.51
C ALA A 213 -0.04 -25.32 2.85
N SER A 214 0.60 -26.04 3.77
CA SER A 214 0.15 -26.24 5.15
C SER A 214 0.11 -24.92 5.89
N GLU A 215 -1.02 -24.66 6.53
CA GLU A 215 -1.28 -23.43 7.25
C GLU A 215 -0.60 -23.44 8.63
N ALA A 216 0.06 -22.34 8.98
CA ALA A 216 0.41 -21.97 10.34
C ALA A 216 -0.27 -20.64 10.71
N ILE A 217 -0.72 -20.52 11.96
CA ILE A 217 -1.45 -19.35 12.46
C ILE A 217 -0.55 -18.57 13.42
N ALA A 218 -0.38 -17.28 13.16
CA ALA A 218 0.33 -16.36 14.02
C ALA A 218 -0.67 -15.43 14.74
N GLU A 219 -0.61 -15.38 16.07
CA GLU A 219 -1.37 -14.44 16.89
C GLU A 219 -0.48 -13.25 17.26
N ASN A 220 -1.03 -12.04 17.19
CA ASN A 220 -0.29 -10.78 17.34
C ASN A 220 1.02 -10.75 16.51
N PRO A 221 0.97 -11.06 15.20
CA PRO A 221 2.18 -11.12 14.40
C PRO A 221 2.74 -9.72 14.13
N ILE A 222 4.06 -9.62 14.16
CA ILE A 222 4.79 -8.49 13.60
C ILE A 222 5.69 -9.06 12.50
N TRP A 223 5.24 -9.00 11.25
CA TRP A 223 5.99 -9.47 10.11
C TRP A 223 7.11 -8.49 9.79
N ILE A 224 8.35 -8.97 9.83
CA ILE A 224 9.53 -8.13 9.60
C ILE A 224 9.56 -7.65 8.14
N ILE A 225 9.07 -8.47 7.22
CA ILE A 225 8.99 -8.18 5.78
C ILE A 225 8.10 -6.96 5.48
N ASP A 226 7.11 -6.64 6.33
CA ASP A 226 6.23 -5.46 6.15
C ASP A 226 7.02 -4.14 6.14
N LYS A 227 8.23 -4.11 6.72
CA LYS A 227 9.12 -2.96 6.68
C LYS A 227 9.57 -2.59 5.27
N HIS A 228 9.42 -3.48 4.29
CA HIS A 228 9.74 -3.23 2.88
C HIS A 228 8.59 -2.61 2.08
N VAL A 229 7.36 -2.64 2.61
CA VAL A 229 6.15 -2.12 1.94
C VAL A 229 5.56 -0.90 2.65
N LYS A 230 5.87 -0.70 3.94
CA LYS A 230 5.31 0.38 4.77
C LYS A 230 6.38 1.33 5.29
N TRP A 231 6.11 2.63 5.18
CA TRP A 231 6.88 3.69 5.81
C TRP A 231 6.69 3.66 7.32
N GLN A 232 7.79 3.49 8.05
CA GLN A 232 7.82 3.64 9.48
C GLN A 232 8.22 5.07 9.85
N LYS A 233 7.35 5.76 10.60
CA LYS A 233 7.72 7.03 11.20
C LYS A 233 8.75 6.80 12.32
N LEU A 234 9.93 7.39 12.17
CA LEU A 234 11.02 7.26 13.13
C LEU A 234 10.97 8.34 14.21
N LYS A 235 10.69 9.59 13.82
CA LYS A 235 10.70 10.72 14.77
C LYS A 235 9.93 11.93 14.24
N ASP A 236 9.40 12.71 15.18
CA ASP A 236 8.92 14.08 15.00
C ASP A 236 9.58 15.00 16.01
N PHE A 237 9.91 16.21 15.58
CA PHE A 237 10.40 17.28 16.44
C PHE A 237 10.30 18.62 15.73
N THR A 238 10.53 19.70 16.47
CA THR A 238 10.54 21.06 15.92
C THR A 238 11.92 21.69 16.10
N ILE A 239 12.34 22.47 15.10
CA ILE A 239 13.52 23.33 15.17
C ILE A 239 13.11 24.71 14.68
N ASP A 240 13.28 25.71 15.54
CA ASP A 240 13.01 27.10 15.15
C ASP A 240 14.01 27.59 14.09
N SER A 241 13.49 28.25 13.07
CA SER A 241 14.25 28.97 12.05
C SER A 241 15.37 28.14 11.41
N ILE A 242 15.02 26.98 10.84
CA ILE A 242 15.95 26.09 10.13
C ILE A 242 16.65 26.87 8.99
N GLN A 243 17.97 27.00 9.10
CA GLN A 243 18.84 27.64 8.10
C GLN A 243 19.33 26.65 7.05
N GLY A 244 19.34 25.35 7.36
CA GLY A 244 19.72 24.32 6.41
C GLY A 244 19.61 22.92 6.97
N VAL A 245 19.47 21.96 6.07
CA VAL A 245 19.44 20.53 6.35
C VAL A 245 20.42 19.85 5.40
N THR A 246 21.28 18.99 5.94
CA THR A 246 22.25 18.22 5.13
C THR A 246 22.57 16.90 5.81
N LYS A 247 23.31 16.01 5.14
CA LYS A 247 23.52 14.62 5.56
C LYS A 247 24.97 14.19 5.37
N ASP A 248 25.40 13.31 6.27
CA ASP A 248 26.58 12.47 6.12
C ASP A 248 26.11 11.03 5.94
N GLU A 249 26.01 10.62 4.68
CA GLU A 249 25.53 9.30 4.28
C GLU A 249 26.46 8.17 4.78
N ASP A 250 27.77 8.43 4.80
CA ASP A 250 28.78 7.42 5.18
C ASP A 250 28.70 7.09 6.68
N SER A 251 28.34 8.07 7.52
CA SER A 251 28.18 7.88 8.97
C SER A 251 26.74 7.69 9.44
N GLY A 252 25.73 7.87 8.57
CA GLY A 252 24.32 7.80 8.96
C GLY A 252 23.91 8.96 9.89
N ARG A 253 24.32 10.19 9.56
CA ARG A 253 24.01 11.40 10.33
C ARG A 253 23.24 12.40 9.49
N ILE A 254 22.25 13.04 10.08
CA ILE A 254 21.52 14.17 9.48
C ILE A 254 21.80 15.40 10.35
N PHE A 255 22.18 16.50 9.71
CA PHE A 255 22.44 17.77 10.35
C PHE A 255 21.28 18.72 10.07
N PHE A 256 20.70 19.26 11.13
CA PHE A 256 19.77 20.37 11.07
C PHE A 256 20.45 21.59 11.71
N ILE A 257 20.46 22.71 11.03
CA ILE A 257 21.18 23.90 11.47
C ILE A 257 20.19 25.04 11.65
N ASN A 258 20.23 25.70 12.80
CA ASN A 258 19.56 26.98 12.99
C ASN A 258 20.57 28.09 13.33
N ASN A 259 20.10 29.23 13.82
CA ASN A 259 20.95 30.39 14.14
C ASN A 259 21.81 30.24 15.40
N ARG A 260 21.73 29.11 16.13
CA ARG A 260 22.38 28.91 17.43
C ARG A 260 23.09 27.56 17.58
N ALA A 261 22.64 26.54 16.87
CA ALA A 261 23.13 25.18 17.06
C ALA A 261 23.09 24.33 15.79
N VAL A 262 23.91 23.27 15.80
CA VAL A 262 23.79 22.10 14.93
C VAL A 262 23.11 20.99 15.73
N TYR A 263 21.98 20.48 15.23
CA TYR A 263 21.34 19.27 15.73
C TYR A 263 21.76 18.09 14.87
N ILE A 264 22.30 17.05 15.50
CA ILE A 264 22.85 15.87 14.84
C ILE A 264 21.94 14.69 15.14
N LEU A 265 21.20 14.24 14.14
CA LEU A 265 20.35 13.06 14.24
C LEU A 265 21.10 11.83 13.75
N SER A 266 21.10 10.76 14.55
CA SER A 266 21.59 9.44 14.16
C SER A 266 20.48 8.63 13.50
N THR A 267 20.67 8.16 12.27
CA THR A 267 19.69 7.31 11.56
C THR A 267 19.54 5.94 12.21
N LYS A 268 20.58 5.46 12.90
CA LYS A 268 20.58 4.17 13.59
C LYS A 268 19.73 4.17 14.86
N THR A 269 19.84 5.23 15.68
CA THR A 269 19.22 5.28 17.02
C THR A 269 18.05 6.24 17.10
N SER A 270 17.86 7.10 16.09
CA SER A 270 16.94 8.25 16.14
C SER A 270 17.23 9.22 17.28
N ALA A 271 18.38 9.11 17.95
CA ALA A 271 18.82 10.07 18.96
C ALA A 271 19.24 11.39 18.29
N ILE A 272 19.04 12.51 18.99
CA ILE A 272 19.45 13.84 18.55
C ILE A 272 20.47 14.35 19.57
N ASP A 273 21.66 14.67 19.08
CA ASP A 273 22.67 15.43 19.82
C ASP A 273 22.64 16.90 19.39
N THR A 274 23.10 17.81 20.24
CA THR A 274 23.06 19.26 19.97
C THR A 274 24.40 19.91 20.28
N ILE A 275 24.95 20.61 19.28
CA ILE A 275 26.17 21.40 19.41
C ILE A 275 25.81 22.88 19.28
N PHE A 276 25.93 23.62 20.37
CA PHE A 276 25.78 25.08 20.38
C PHE A 276 27.00 25.77 19.77
N PHE A 277 26.79 26.90 19.10
CA PHE A 277 27.88 27.66 18.51
C PHE A 277 28.69 28.38 19.59
N GLU A 278 30.00 28.14 19.63
CA GLU A 278 30.96 28.86 20.48
C GLU A 278 31.43 30.18 19.85
N GLY A 279 30.98 30.48 18.63
CA GLY A 279 31.35 31.68 17.89
C GLY A 279 30.98 31.62 16.41
N GLY A 280 30.76 32.79 15.81
CA GLY A 280 30.31 32.93 14.42
C GLY A 280 28.87 32.45 14.18
N LYS A 281 28.36 32.63 12.95
CA LYS A 281 27.02 32.21 12.53
C LYS A 281 27.02 31.80 11.04
N PRO A 282 26.15 30.86 10.62
CA PRO A 282 25.97 30.58 9.19
C PRO A 282 25.34 31.80 8.50
N TYR A 283 25.39 31.83 7.16
CA TYR A 283 24.59 32.78 6.40
C TYR A 283 23.12 32.60 6.72
N ASN A 284 22.44 33.71 6.99
CA ASN A 284 20.99 33.73 7.19
C ASN A 284 20.28 33.72 5.83
N ALA A 285 20.23 32.55 5.21
CA ALA A 285 19.71 32.35 3.86
C ALA A 285 18.47 31.47 3.91
N ALA A 286 17.33 32.04 3.50
CA ALA A 286 16.06 31.32 3.51
C ALA A 286 16.06 30.08 2.58
N GLY A 287 16.96 30.03 1.58
CA GLY A 287 17.08 28.95 0.60
C GLY A 287 17.77 27.66 1.05
N LYS A 288 17.93 27.41 2.35
CA LYS A 288 18.55 26.18 2.91
C LYS A 288 19.95 25.88 2.34
N GLN A 289 20.79 26.92 2.27
CA GLN A 289 22.11 26.91 1.61
C GLN A 289 23.24 26.41 2.53
N ILE A 290 23.11 25.17 3.00
CA ILE A 290 24.13 24.50 3.82
C ILE A 290 24.38 23.09 3.26
N ILE A 291 25.64 22.68 3.22
CA ILE A 291 26.06 21.34 2.79
C ILE A 291 27.17 20.78 3.70
N PHE A 292 27.16 19.47 3.93
CA PHE A 292 28.27 18.79 4.59
C PHE A 292 29.39 18.46 3.58
N ASN A 293 30.62 18.85 3.90
CA ASN A 293 31.79 18.45 3.15
C ASN A 293 32.51 17.29 3.86
N LYS A 294 32.36 16.09 3.30
CA LYS A 294 32.95 14.86 3.86
C LYS A 294 34.47 14.82 3.82
N TYR A 295 35.11 15.55 2.90
CA TYR A 295 36.56 15.55 2.77
C TYR A 295 37.25 16.37 3.85
N THR A 296 36.59 17.42 4.36
CA THR A 296 37.11 18.25 5.44
C THR A 296 36.40 18.02 6.77
N ASN A 297 35.31 17.25 6.79
CA ASN A 297 34.43 17.07 7.94
C ASN A 297 33.96 18.43 8.50
N GLU A 298 33.38 19.26 7.63
CA GLU A 298 32.90 20.61 7.93
C GLU A 298 31.48 20.81 7.38
N LEU A 299 30.70 21.70 7.99
CA LEU A 299 29.47 22.21 7.35
C LEU A 299 29.79 23.53 6.64
N TRP A 300 29.37 23.64 5.39
CA TRP A 300 29.59 24.80 4.55
C TRP A 300 28.27 25.52 4.32
N SER A 301 28.18 26.74 4.80
CA SER A 301 27.09 27.68 4.52
C SER A 301 27.54 28.67 3.46
N TYR A 302 26.72 28.91 2.44
CA TYR A 302 27.12 29.69 1.27
C TYR A 302 26.05 30.67 0.79
N ASN A 303 26.51 31.70 0.08
CA ASN A 303 25.68 32.65 -0.67
C ASN A 303 26.35 32.92 -2.02
N PHE A 304 25.57 33.00 -3.09
CA PHE A 304 26.07 33.26 -4.45
C PHE A 304 26.65 34.66 -4.64
N ASN A 305 26.30 35.61 -3.77
CA ASN A 305 26.77 37.00 -3.83
C ASN A 305 28.06 37.25 -3.03
N ASN A 306 28.51 36.26 -2.25
CA ASN A 306 29.68 36.39 -1.38
C ASN A 306 30.85 35.54 -1.93
N THR A 307 32.08 36.03 -1.76
CA THR A 307 33.31 35.35 -2.21
C THR A 307 33.85 34.34 -1.19
N GLU A 308 33.27 34.28 0.01
CA GLU A 308 33.69 33.35 1.07
C GLU A 308 32.56 32.40 1.49
N ILE A 309 32.94 31.14 1.72
CA ILE A 309 32.07 30.11 2.28
C ILE A 309 32.23 30.13 3.80
N CYS A 310 31.12 30.24 4.53
CA CYS A 310 31.14 30.18 6.00
C CYS A 310 31.23 28.71 6.42
N LYS A 311 32.26 28.35 7.19
CA LYS A 311 32.56 26.96 7.55
C LYS A 311 32.36 26.72 9.03
N PHE A 312 31.62 25.68 9.38
CA PHE A 312 31.52 25.19 10.76
C PHE A 312 32.52 24.05 10.99
N SER A 313 33.33 24.20 12.04
CA SER A 313 34.27 23.19 12.49
C SER A 313 33.73 22.46 13.71
N PHE A 314 33.53 21.15 13.61
CA PHE A 314 33.15 20.30 14.75
C PHE A 314 34.25 20.19 15.83
N ALA A 315 35.49 20.56 15.53
CA ALA A 315 36.59 20.53 16.50
C ALA A 315 36.57 21.76 17.43
N THR A 316 36.09 22.89 16.93
CA THR A 316 36.07 24.17 17.69
C THR A 316 34.66 24.64 18.03
N ASN A 317 33.63 24.01 17.45
CA ASN A 317 32.22 24.41 17.51
C ASN A 317 31.97 25.85 17.05
N LYS A 318 32.79 26.35 16.12
CA LYS A 318 32.73 27.73 15.60
C LYS A 318 32.50 27.77 14.10
N TRP A 319 31.75 28.79 13.67
CA TRP A 319 31.71 29.25 12.29
C TRP A 319 32.89 30.18 12.01
N SER A 320 33.42 30.15 10.79
CA SER A 320 34.59 30.93 10.37
C SER A 320 34.38 32.44 10.41
N PHE A 321 33.14 32.93 10.27
CA PHE A 321 32.78 34.33 10.42
C PHE A 321 31.30 34.48 10.83
N ASN A 322 30.82 35.72 10.91
CA ASN A 322 29.45 36.06 11.30
C ASN A 322 28.83 36.97 10.23
N ASP A 323 27.83 36.47 9.51
CA ASP A 323 27.00 37.27 8.61
C ASP A 323 25.52 37.02 8.93
N SER A 324 24.88 38.03 9.50
CA SER A 324 23.46 37.99 9.88
C SER A 324 22.54 38.66 8.86
N THR A 325 23.06 39.09 7.71
CA THR A 325 22.24 39.79 6.71
C THR A 325 21.28 38.82 6.02
N ILE A 326 19.98 39.09 6.15
CA ILE A 326 18.95 38.34 5.42
C ILE A 326 18.93 38.87 3.99
N LYS A 327 19.17 37.99 3.01
CA LYS A 327 19.06 38.30 1.59
C LYS A 327 18.07 37.35 0.96
N GLU A 328 17.21 37.89 0.09
CA GLU A 328 16.31 37.07 -0.73
C GLU A 328 17.16 36.11 -1.59
N PRO A 329 16.90 34.79 -1.55
CA PRO A 329 17.67 33.84 -2.35
C PRO A 329 17.42 33.99 -3.86
N ASN A 330 18.51 34.08 -4.62
CA ASN A 330 18.48 34.02 -6.09
C ASN A 330 18.09 32.63 -6.63
N PHE A 331 18.33 31.59 -5.83
CA PHE A 331 18.18 30.18 -6.20
C PHE A 331 17.56 29.39 -5.04
N TRP A 332 16.25 29.28 -5.03
CA TRP A 332 15.47 28.34 -4.25
C TRP A 332 15.45 26.98 -4.93
N HIS A 333 15.44 25.89 -4.13
CA HIS A 333 15.30 24.51 -4.62
C HIS A 333 16.29 24.11 -5.72
N HIS A 334 17.51 24.64 -5.66
CA HIS A 334 18.62 24.18 -6.49
C HIS A 334 19.20 22.89 -5.89
N ASN A 335 19.64 21.96 -6.73
CA ASN A 335 20.41 20.82 -6.25
C ASN A 335 21.81 21.28 -5.85
N LYS A 336 22.42 20.65 -4.85
CA LYS A 336 23.75 20.99 -4.33
C LYS A 336 24.56 19.74 -4.01
N PHE A 337 25.85 19.77 -4.33
CA PHE A 337 26.77 18.67 -4.02
C PHE A 337 28.23 19.16 -3.91
N ILE A 338 29.07 18.35 -3.26
CA ILE A 338 30.53 18.51 -3.33
C ILE A 338 31.05 17.61 -4.45
N SER A 339 31.68 18.20 -5.46
CA SER A 339 32.20 17.49 -6.62
C SER A 339 33.21 16.40 -6.22
N PRO A 340 33.05 15.15 -6.64
CA PRO A 340 34.01 14.08 -6.37
C PRO A 340 35.32 14.25 -7.18
N ILE A 341 35.34 15.13 -8.19
CA ILE A 341 36.52 15.35 -9.05
C ILE A 341 37.56 16.22 -8.35
N ASP A 342 37.13 17.30 -7.71
CA ASP A 342 38.01 18.37 -7.22
C ASP A 342 37.58 18.99 -5.89
N SER A 343 36.56 18.42 -5.23
CA SER A 343 35.98 18.93 -3.98
C SER A 343 35.40 20.35 -4.05
N SER A 344 35.08 20.85 -5.25
CA SER A 344 34.36 22.12 -5.42
C SER A 344 32.89 21.98 -4.97
N LEU A 345 32.31 23.07 -4.46
CA LEU A 345 30.87 23.15 -4.24
C LEU A 345 30.19 23.49 -5.56
N VAL A 346 29.23 22.66 -5.96
CA VAL A 346 28.48 22.83 -7.20
C VAL A 346 26.99 22.86 -6.90
N THR A 347 26.27 23.75 -7.57
CA THR A 347 24.81 23.82 -7.53
C THR A 347 24.23 23.80 -8.93
N LEU A 348 23.08 23.14 -9.11
CA LEU A 348 22.35 23.10 -10.37
C LEU A 348 20.97 23.72 -10.23
N PHE A 349 20.57 24.46 -11.26
CA PHE A 349 19.20 24.97 -11.43
C PHE A 349 18.78 25.93 -10.32
N GLY A 350 17.46 26.12 -10.17
CA GLY A 350 16.85 26.85 -9.08
C GLY A 350 15.87 27.90 -9.57
N TYR A 351 15.16 28.49 -8.63
CA TYR A 351 14.13 29.49 -8.89
C TYR A 351 14.38 30.73 -8.04
N GLY A 352 14.02 31.91 -8.53
CA GLY A 352 14.07 33.13 -7.74
C GLY A 352 13.81 34.34 -8.60
N HIS A 353 13.18 35.36 -8.02
CA HIS A 353 12.76 36.57 -8.74
C HIS A 353 11.89 36.25 -9.97
N TYR A 354 10.95 35.29 -9.83
CA TYR A 354 10.04 34.84 -10.90
C TYR A 354 10.74 34.19 -12.11
N ILE A 355 12.00 33.77 -11.94
CA ILE A 355 12.82 33.16 -12.99
C ILE A 355 13.31 31.79 -12.54
N TYR A 356 12.89 30.74 -13.26
CA TYR A 356 13.52 29.41 -13.26
C TYR A 356 14.85 29.48 -13.99
N LYS A 357 15.85 28.74 -13.53
CA LYS A 357 17.23 28.85 -14.01
C LYS A 357 17.77 27.51 -14.48
N SER A 358 18.54 27.53 -15.57
CA SER A 358 19.37 26.42 -16.02
C SER A 358 20.85 26.77 -15.83
N ILE A 359 21.19 27.18 -14.61
CA ILE A 359 22.52 27.69 -14.28
C ILE A 359 23.26 26.69 -13.40
N ILE A 360 24.52 26.48 -13.72
CA ILE A 360 25.49 25.81 -12.87
C ILE A 360 26.30 26.88 -12.16
N ASN A 361 26.32 26.84 -10.83
CA ASN A 361 27.27 27.61 -10.05
C ASN A 361 28.33 26.65 -9.51
N ARG A 362 29.60 26.97 -9.70
CA ARG A 362 30.73 26.23 -9.12
C ARG A 362 31.59 27.19 -8.31
N PHE A 363 31.81 26.86 -7.04
CA PHE A 363 32.74 27.59 -6.18
C PHE A 363 34.08 26.88 -6.17
N ASP A 364 35.09 27.54 -6.73
CA ASP A 364 36.47 27.05 -6.70
C ASP A 364 37.12 27.41 -5.35
N THR A 365 37.51 26.38 -4.61
CA THR A 365 38.04 26.54 -3.25
C THR A 365 39.44 27.17 -3.21
N LYS A 366 40.19 27.13 -4.31
CA LYS A 366 41.54 27.69 -4.42
C LYS A 366 41.48 29.16 -4.78
N SER A 367 40.71 29.52 -5.81
CA SER A 367 40.58 30.92 -6.24
C SER A 367 39.59 31.73 -5.42
N LYS A 368 38.70 31.07 -4.66
CA LYS A 368 37.59 31.68 -3.91
C LYS A 368 36.63 32.48 -4.79
N VAL A 369 36.39 32.00 -6.01
CA VAL A 369 35.52 32.66 -7.00
C VAL A 369 34.41 31.71 -7.42
N TRP A 370 33.21 32.26 -7.54
CA TRP A 370 32.08 31.61 -8.20
C TRP A 370 32.22 31.73 -9.72
N SER A 371 32.13 30.61 -10.42
CA SER A 371 31.92 30.56 -11.86
C SER A 371 30.48 30.15 -12.17
N GLN A 372 29.84 30.84 -13.11
CA GLN A 372 28.50 30.52 -13.60
C GLN A 372 28.55 30.03 -15.04
N THR A 373 27.77 28.99 -15.34
CA THR A 373 27.59 28.47 -16.69
C THR A 373 26.10 28.27 -16.95
N ASP A 374 25.60 28.91 -18.01
CA ASP A 374 24.23 28.70 -18.49
C ASP A 374 24.17 27.43 -19.35
N ARG A 375 23.17 26.58 -19.11
CA ARG A 375 22.92 25.31 -19.77
C ARG A 375 21.51 25.23 -20.38
N THR A 376 20.87 26.38 -20.59
CA THR A 376 19.55 26.50 -21.23
C THR A 376 19.50 25.87 -22.63
N ASP A 377 20.64 25.78 -23.31
CA ASP A 377 20.80 25.11 -24.61
C ASP A 377 20.68 23.58 -24.53
N GLN A 378 20.96 22.97 -23.37
CA GLN A 378 20.96 21.52 -23.17
C GLN A 378 19.77 21.03 -22.34
N ILE A 379 19.34 21.82 -21.35
CA ILE A 379 18.26 21.48 -20.44
C ILE A 379 17.47 22.73 -20.05
N GLN A 380 16.15 22.65 -20.10
CA GLN A 380 15.28 23.79 -19.84
C GLN A 380 15.35 24.25 -18.38
N PRO A 381 15.25 25.57 -18.11
CA PRO A 381 15.29 26.12 -16.76
C PRO A 381 14.22 25.55 -15.82
N ARG A 382 14.62 25.17 -14.60
CA ARG A 382 13.75 24.44 -13.66
C ARG A 382 14.17 24.60 -12.19
N TYR A 383 13.31 24.17 -11.29
CA TYR A 383 13.58 23.88 -9.88
C TYR A 383 12.87 22.59 -9.47
N LEU A 384 12.96 22.17 -8.21
CA LEU A 384 12.31 20.94 -7.71
C LEU A 384 12.71 19.69 -8.53
N ALA A 385 13.91 19.71 -9.10
CA ALA A 385 14.49 18.58 -9.79
C ALA A 385 15.21 17.68 -8.78
N SER A 386 15.33 16.41 -9.13
CA SER A 386 16.08 15.44 -8.35
C SER A 386 17.46 15.23 -8.95
N ALA A 387 18.48 15.07 -8.13
CA ALA A 387 19.84 14.77 -8.58
C ALA A 387 20.52 13.71 -7.71
N GLY A 388 21.42 12.91 -8.31
CA GLY A 388 22.10 11.84 -7.59
C GLY A 388 23.24 11.21 -8.39
N PHE A 389 24.35 10.90 -7.71
CA PHE A 389 25.56 10.36 -8.35
C PHE A 389 25.35 8.94 -8.85
N LEU A 390 25.49 8.74 -10.16
CA LEU A 390 25.55 7.39 -10.75
C LEU A 390 26.92 6.76 -10.46
N ASN A 391 27.98 7.56 -10.56
CA ASN A 391 29.35 7.18 -10.23
C ASN A 391 30.20 8.45 -10.01
N ASN A 392 31.53 8.30 -9.85
CA ASN A 392 32.43 9.44 -9.59
C ASN A 392 32.60 10.40 -10.79
N ARG A 393 32.03 10.11 -11.96
CA ARG A 393 32.15 10.91 -13.19
C ARG A 393 30.81 11.34 -13.75
N GLU A 394 29.72 10.71 -13.34
CA GLU A 394 28.39 10.94 -13.88
C GLU A 394 27.35 11.06 -12.77
N MET A 395 26.41 11.97 -12.99
CA MET A 395 25.26 12.19 -12.13
C MET A 395 23.99 12.12 -12.97
N LEU A 396 22.88 11.72 -12.36
CA LEU A 396 21.56 11.80 -12.99
C LEU A 396 20.81 13.03 -12.49
N VAL A 397 20.01 13.62 -13.38
CA VAL A 397 19.03 14.65 -13.06
C VAL A 397 17.68 14.24 -13.61
N PHE A 398 16.65 14.27 -12.76
CA PHE A 398 15.30 13.87 -13.13
C PHE A 398 14.26 14.94 -12.79
N GLY A 399 13.40 15.20 -13.78
CA GLY A 399 12.16 15.95 -13.63
C GLY A 399 12.33 17.42 -13.21
N GLY A 400 11.37 17.90 -12.43
CA GLY A 400 11.29 19.27 -11.94
C GLY A 400 10.12 20.04 -12.55
N TYR A 401 10.10 21.35 -12.31
CA TYR A 401 9.06 22.25 -12.83
C TYR A 401 9.70 23.56 -13.27
N GLY A 402 9.22 24.15 -14.35
CA GLY A 402 9.81 25.37 -14.88
C GLY A 402 9.19 25.77 -16.20
N SER A 403 9.89 26.57 -17.02
CA SER A 403 9.40 26.94 -18.33
C SER A 403 10.53 26.99 -19.34
N LYS A 404 10.22 26.79 -20.62
CA LYS A 404 11.22 26.81 -21.71
C LYS A 404 12.00 28.11 -21.78
N THR A 405 11.40 29.22 -21.35
CA THR A 405 12.02 30.56 -21.35
C THR A 405 12.65 30.94 -20.00
N GLY A 406 12.43 30.13 -18.96
CA GLY A 406 12.73 30.46 -17.57
C GLY A 406 11.77 31.43 -16.90
N ARG A 407 10.98 32.20 -17.65
CA ARG A 407 10.00 33.14 -17.08
C ARG A 407 8.78 32.41 -16.53
N GLN A 408 8.40 32.71 -15.30
CA GLN A 408 7.26 32.07 -14.63
C GLN A 408 5.92 32.36 -15.31
N GLU A 409 5.75 33.55 -15.86
CA GLU A 409 4.55 34.00 -16.54
C GLU A 409 4.38 33.39 -17.94
N LEU A 410 5.41 32.71 -18.46
CA LEU A 410 5.41 32.13 -19.80
C LEU A 410 5.34 30.61 -19.76
N SER A 411 4.12 30.08 -19.64
CA SER A 411 3.77 28.66 -19.76
C SER A 411 4.65 27.71 -18.94
N PRO A 412 4.60 27.78 -17.60
CA PRO A 412 5.30 26.84 -16.76
C PRO A 412 4.68 25.43 -16.85
N GLU A 413 5.52 24.40 -16.83
CA GLU A 413 5.16 23.01 -17.02
C GLU A 413 5.98 22.08 -16.12
N PHE A 414 5.47 20.87 -15.92
CA PHE A 414 6.19 19.78 -15.28
C PHE A 414 7.15 19.16 -16.27
N TYR A 415 8.37 18.86 -15.82
CA TYR A 415 9.35 18.10 -16.57
C TYR A 415 9.37 16.65 -16.09
N TYR A 416 9.38 15.72 -17.04
CA TYR A 416 9.43 14.27 -16.81
C TYR A 416 10.57 13.61 -17.60
N ASP A 417 11.64 14.35 -17.82
CA ASP A 417 12.83 13.94 -18.53
C ASP A 417 13.96 13.54 -17.56
N LEU A 418 14.75 12.56 -18.00
CA LEU A 418 15.97 12.12 -17.33
C LEU A 418 17.18 12.54 -18.15
N TYR A 419 18.19 13.07 -17.47
CA TYR A 419 19.49 13.43 -18.05
C TYR A 419 20.62 12.75 -17.29
N SER A 420 21.68 12.38 -18.00
CA SER A 420 23.00 12.20 -17.41
C SER A 420 23.80 13.50 -17.50
N VAL A 421 24.62 13.75 -16.48
CA VAL A 421 25.48 14.93 -16.34
C VAL A 421 26.92 14.44 -16.22
N ASN A 422 27.80 14.88 -17.11
CA ASN A 422 29.23 14.60 -17.02
C ASN A 422 29.88 15.55 -16.01
N LEU A 423 30.48 15.03 -14.94
CA LEU A 423 31.03 15.85 -13.85
C LEU A 423 32.36 16.55 -14.19
N ASN A 424 32.98 16.26 -15.34
CA ASN A 424 34.21 16.94 -15.75
C ASN A 424 33.94 18.32 -16.37
N ASP A 425 32.87 18.43 -17.16
CA ASP A 425 32.49 19.66 -17.87
C ASP A 425 31.08 20.15 -17.55
N TYR A 426 30.32 19.39 -16.77
CA TYR A 426 28.91 19.60 -16.45
C TYR A 426 28.03 19.77 -17.68
N SER A 427 28.30 18.99 -18.73
CA SER A 427 27.41 18.84 -19.89
C SER A 427 26.27 17.88 -19.59
N PHE A 428 25.08 18.20 -20.12
CA PHE A 428 23.86 17.41 -19.97
C PHE A 428 23.59 16.60 -21.23
N LYS A 429 23.34 15.29 -21.06
CA LYS A 429 22.86 14.40 -22.12
C LYS A 429 21.50 13.86 -21.73
N LYS A 430 20.50 14.17 -22.54
CA LYS A 430 19.14 13.62 -22.36
C LYS A 430 19.14 12.12 -22.59
N LEU A 431 18.57 11.36 -21.65
CA LEU A 431 18.38 9.91 -21.77
C LEU A 431 17.00 9.60 -22.34
N TRP A 432 15.93 10.11 -21.71
CA TRP A 432 14.56 9.91 -22.18
C TRP A 432 13.58 10.96 -21.60
N THR A 433 12.32 10.87 -22.00
CA THR A 433 11.18 11.59 -21.38
C THR A 433 10.02 10.62 -21.19
N LEU A 434 9.35 10.68 -20.04
CA LEU A 434 8.12 9.91 -19.81
C LEU A 434 6.97 10.52 -20.60
N ASP A 435 6.00 9.67 -20.93
CA ASP A 435 4.68 10.16 -21.28
C ASP A 435 4.08 10.93 -20.11
N THR A 436 3.25 11.94 -20.42
CA THR A 436 2.64 12.78 -19.38
C THR A 436 1.80 11.91 -18.44
N PRO A 437 2.15 11.81 -17.15
CA PRO A 437 1.38 11.02 -16.19
C PRO A 437 -0.03 11.58 -16.00
N SER A 438 -0.99 10.71 -15.64
CA SER A 438 -2.37 11.11 -15.35
C SER A 438 -2.47 12.05 -14.14
N THR A 439 -1.54 11.90 -13.18
CA THR A 439 -1.41 12.76 -12.01
C THR A 439 -0.06 13.48 -12.06
N PRO A 440 -0.03 14.82 -12.11
CA PRO A 440 1.22 15.58 -12.14
C PRO A 440 2.04 15.38 -10.86
N PHE A 441 3.37 15.33 -11.02
CA PHE A 441 4.27 15.23 -9.89
C PHE A 441 5.62 15.92 -10.15
N VAL A 442 6.29 16.31 -9.06
CA VAL A 442 7.71 16.63 -9.04
C VAL A 442 8.43 15.69 -8.07
N PRO A 443 9.71 15.38 -8.29
CA PRO A 443 10.49 14.59 -7.35
C PRO A 443 11.02 15.41 -6.16
N CYS A 444 11.51 14.74 -5.12
CA CYS A 444 12.32 15.38 -4.06
C CYS A 444 13.74 15.71 -4.54
N GLU A 445 14.50 16.48 -3.75
CA GLU A 445 15.84 17.00 -4.14
C GLU A 445 16.84 15.89 -4.55
N GLU A 446 16.68 14.68 -4.00
CA GLU A 446 17.63 13.58 -4.11
C GLU A 446 17.03 12.40 -4.87
N LEU A 447 17.84 11.77 -5.73
CA LEU A 447 17.56 10.45 -6.31
C LEU A 447 18.70 9.50 -5.95
N ILE A 448 18.35 8.22 -5.80
CA ILE A 448 19.26 7.19 -5.32
C ILE A 448 19.39 6.11 -6.38
N PRO A 449 20.52 6.04 -7.11
CA PRO A 449 20.77 4.96 -8.05
C PRO A 449 20.85 3.61 -7.33
N ALA A 450 20.14 2.62 -7.87
CA ALA A 450 20.11 1.28 -7.30
C ALA A 450 21.31 0.48 -7.83
N LYS A 451 22.37 0.34 -7.03
CA LYS A 451 23.68 -0.26 -7.43
C LYS A 451 23.60 -1.60 -8.19
N GLN A 452 22.54 -2.38 -8.00
CA GLN A 452 22.37 -3.73 -8.57
C GLN A 452 21.33 -3.79 -9.71
N SER A 453 20.78 -2.66 -10.14
CA SER A 453 19.76 -2.61 -11.19
C SER A 453 19.89 -1.36 -12.03
N ASP A 454 19.42 -1.41 -13.27
CA ASP A 454 19.32 -0.24 -14.15
C ASP A 454 18.15 0.67 -13.75
N SER A 455 18.16 1.17 -12.51
CA SER A 455 17.08 1.99 -11.96
C SER A 455 17.54 2.93 -10.84
N PHE A 456 16.70 3.89 -10.49
CA PHE A 456 16.89 4.77 -9.34
C PHE A 456 15.59 4.98 -8.58
N TYR A 457 15.70 5.38 -7.32
CA TYR A 457 14.58 5.71 -6.44
C TYR A 457 14.54 7.21 -6.15
N THR A 458 13.35 7.79 -6.05
CA THR A 458 13.11 9.13 -5.51
C THR A 458 11.73 9.16 -4.86
N LEU A 459 11.48 10.14 -4.00
CA LEU A 459 10.11 10.48 -3.63
C LEU A 459 9.51 11.39 -4.70
N ILE A 460 8.22 11.25 -4.97
CA ILE A 460 7.44 12.13 -5.85
C ILE A 460 6.21 12.65 -5.11
N TYR A 461 5.78 13.86 -5.44
CA TYR A 461 4.58 14.48 -4.88
C TYR A 461 3.97 15.47 -5.87
N ASN A 462 2.67 15.74 -5.73
CA ASN A 462 2.01 16.79 -6.50
C ASN A 462 2.21 18.14 -5.79
N ARG A 463 2.93 19.07 -6.45
CA ARG A 463 3.23 20.41 -5.93
C ARG A 463 2.03 21.37 -5.93
N ASP A 464 0.99 21.08 -6.71
CA ASP A 464 -0.18 21.96 -6.83
C ASP A 464 -1.15 21.79 -5.64
N ASN A 465 -0.92 20.78 -4.80
CA ASN A 465 -1.68 20.51 -3.58
C ASN A 465 -0.87 20.89 -2.34
N PHE A 466 -1.43 21.75 -1.49
CA PHE A 466 -0.82 22.07 -0.20
C PHE A 466 -0.73 20.83 0.69
N ALA A 467 -1.84 20.10 0.87
CA ALA A 467 -1.86 18.81 1.54
C ALA A 467 -1.72 17.71 0.49
N THR A 468 -0.54 17.11 0.41
CA THR A 468 -0.18 16.10 -0.58
C THR A 468 0.49 14.91 0.10
N TYR A 469 0.95 13.94 -0.68
CA TYR A 469 1.64 12.76 -0.20
C TYR A 469 2.93 12.56 -0.98
N LEU A 470 4.00 12.19 -0.26
CA LEU A 470 5.23 11.72 -0.86
C LEU A 470 5.11 10.21 -1.10
N HIS A 471 5.15 9.81 -2.36
CA HIS A 471 5.19 8.42 -2.75
C HIS A 471 6.61 8.05 -3.17
N LEU A 472 7.06 6.86 -2.76
CA LEU A 472 8.30 6.31 -3.30
C LEU A 472 8.05 5.85 -4.74
N ALA A 473 8.95 6.21 -5.64
CA ALA A 473 8.90 5.78 -7.02
C ALA A 473 10.27 5.27 -7.46
N LYS A 474 10.24 4.22 -8.28
CA LYS A 474 11.42 3.62 -8.92
C LYS A 474 11.31 3.81 -10.42
N PHE A 475 12.34 4.36 -11.03
CA PHE A 475 12.41 4.66 -12.46
C PHE A 475 13.57 3.89 -13.12
N GLY A 476 13.38 3.41 -14.34
CA GLY A 476 14.46 2.81 -15.14
C GLY A 476 15.45 3.88 -15.63
N ILE A 477 16.74 3.54 -15.77
CA ILE A 477 17.75 4.49 -16.29
C ILE A 477 17.82 4.42 -17.81
N GLU A 478 17.90 3.23 -18.41
CA GLU A 478 17.91 3.06 -19.87
C GLU A 478 16.51 3.09 -20.48
N LYS A 479 15.48 2.70 -19.70
CA LYS A 479 14.08 2.60 -20.15
C LYS A 479 13.21 3.59 -19.40
N ASN A 480 12.28 4.23 -20.11
CA ASN A 480 11.30 5.19 -19.58
C ASN A 480 10.12 4.51 -18.85
N VAL A 481 10.42 3.53 -18.01
CA VAL A 481 9.44 2.79 -17.19
C VAL A 481 9.56 3.19 -15.73
N TYR A 482 8.45 3.19 -15.01
CA TYR A 482 8.46 3.49 -13.59
C TYR A 482 7.37 2.71 -12.84
N GLN A 483 7.60 2.53 -11.54
CA GLN A 483 6.62 1.99 -10.60
C GLN A 483 6.51 2.94 -9.40
N ILE A 484 5.29 3.12 -8.91
CA ILE A 484 4.98 3.84 -7.68
C ILE A 484 4.66 2.80 -6.62
N TYR A 485 5.19 2.98 -5.42
CA TYR A 485 4.87 2.13 -4.26
C TYR A 485 3.62 2.65 -3.54
N ASP A 486 2.82 1.72 -3.04
CA ASP A 486 1.48 2.00 -2.53
C ASP A 486 1.45 2.90 -1.29
N ASP A 487 2.38 2.69 -0.35
CA ASP A 487 2.42 3.47 0.88
C ASP A 487 3.04 4.86 0.68
N SER A 488 2.68 5.79 1.54
CA SER A 488 3.02 7.21 1.36
C SER A 488 3.24 7.95 2.67
N ILE A 489 3.94 9.08 2.57
CA ILE A 489 4.19 9.97 3.70
C ILE A 489 3.32 11.23 3.52
N PRO A 490 2.45 11.58 4.48
CA PRO A 490 1.74 12.85 4.46
C PRO A 490 2.72 14.03 4.38
N TYR A 491 2.52 14.92 3.42
CA TYR A 491 3.42 16.03 3.14
C TYR A 491 2.66 17.32 2.92
N LYS A 492 3.02 18.35 3.68
CA LYS A 492 2.50 19.70 3.48
C LYS A 492 3.50 20.46 2.62
N PHE A 493 3.13 20.78 1.39
CA PHE A 493 3.96 21.52 0.46
C PHE A 493 3.52 22.99 0.36
N LEU A 494 4.44 23.88 0.69
CA LEU A 494 4.30 25.33 0.58
C LEU A 494 5.56 25.88 -0.07
N ASP A 495 5.62 25.72 -1.39
CA ASP A 495 6.67 26.21 -2.29
C ASP A 495 8.07 26.27 -1.65
N THR A 496 8.59 27.46 -1.34
CA THR A 496 9.93 27.68 -0.80
C THR A 496 10.12 27.32 0.69
N GLN A 497 9.04 27.14 1.45
CA GLN A 497 9.08 26.86 2.89
C GLN A 497 9.21 25.36 3.19
N SER A 498 8.66 24.52 2.30
CA SER A 498 8.69 23.07 2.46
C SER A 498 9.92 22.46 1.78
N TRP A 499 10.44 21.38 2.33
CA TRP A 499 11.55 20.65 1.73
C TRP A 499 11.47 19.18 2.11
N SER A 500 11.80 18.32 1.15
CA SER A 500 11.89 16.88 1.34
C SER A 500 13.13 16.32 0.67
N SER A 501 13.67 15.25 1.25
CA SER A 501 14.85 14.56 0.76
C SER A 501 14.79 13.08 1.10
N LEU A 502 15.50 12.29 0.31
CA LEU A 502 15.62 10.84 0.44
C LEU A 502 17.12 10.48 0.43
N PHE A 503 17.52 9.51 1.24
CA PHE A 503 18.86 8.91 1.15
C PHE A 503 18.87 7.47 1.61
N LEU A 504 19.89 6.73 1.20
CA LEU A 504 20.09 5.32 1.58
C LEU A 504 21.13 5.24 2.70
N ASP A 505 20.70 4.83 3.88
CA ASP A 505 21.62 4.40 4.93
C ASP A 505 22.12 2.99 4.60
N GLN A 506 23.31 2.92 4.01
CA GLN A 506 23.92 1.66 3.57
C GLN A 506 24.25 0.72 4.73
N LYS A 507 24.44 1.23 5.96
CA LYS A 507 24.79 0.38 7.12
C LYS A 507 23.58 -0.34 7.67
N THR A 508 22.40 0.27 7.55
CA THR A 508 21.14 -0.30 8.06
C THR A 508 20.24 -0.83 6.95
N SER A 509 20.66 -0.71 5.68
CA SER A 509 19.89 -1.05 4.48
C SER A 509 18.48 -0.48 4.52
N ARG A 510 18.39 0.84 4.74
CA ARG A 510 17.12 1.58 4.82
C ARG A 510 17.15 2.83 3.99
N LEU A 511 16.06 3.10 3.30
CA LEU A 511 15.79 4.42 2.75
C LEU A 511 15.22 5.30 3.86
N ILE A 512 15.81 6.48 4.04
CA ILE A 512 15.41 7.47 5.03
C ILE A 512 14.86 8.69 4.31
N ALA A 513 13.62 9.05 4.64
CA ALA A 513 12.95 10.24 4.14
C ALA A 513 12.89 11.31 5.23
N VAL A 514 13.27 12.53 4.89
CA VAL A 514 13.18 13.71 5.76
C VAL A 514 12.20 14.68 5.14
N THR A 515 11.25 15.17 5.94
CA THR A 515 10.37 16.28 5.55
C THR A 515 10.54 17.44 6.51
N THR A 516 10.51 18.66 5.96
CA THR A 516 10.47 19.88 6.75
C THR A 516 9.38 20.81 6.23
N ASN A 517 8.64 21.42 7.14
CA ASN A 517 7.72 22.51 6.83
C ASN A 517 7.84 23.55 7.94
N ASN A 518 8.38 24.73 7.61
CA ASN A 518 8.73 25.75 8.61
C ASN A 518 9.65 25.16 9.70
N SER A 519 9.15 25.03 10.92
CA SER A 519 9.87 24.46 12.06
C SER A 519 9.70 22.96 12.21
N ASP A 520 8.69 22.37 11.57
CA ASP A 520 8.33 20.97 11.78
C ASP A 520 9.29 20.08 10.99
N VAL A 521 9.80 19.04 11.66
CA VAL A 521 10.68 18.03 11.07
C VAL A 521 10.11 16.65 11.36
N SER A 522 9.98 15.84 10.31
CA SER A 522 9.58 14.44 10.43
C SER A 522 10.56 13.54 9.69
N LEU A 523 10.84 12.38 10.30
CA LEU A 523 11.75 11.36 9.78
C LEU A 523 11.00 10.05 9.60
N TYR A 524 11.20 9.42 8.44
CA TYR A 524 10.60 8.15 8.09
C TYR A 524 11.64 7.20 7.52
N SER A 525 11.38 5.89 7.63
CA SER A 525 12.21 4.87 7.00
C SER A 525 11.40 3.76 6.37
N ILE A 526 11.90 3.21 5.29
CA ILE A 526 11.44 1.96 4.68
C ILE A 526 12.68 1.08 4.41
N ALA A 527 12.54 -0.24 4.57
CA ALA A 527 13.64 -1.18 4.34
C ALA A 527 14.00 -1.23 2.85
N TYR A 528 15.30 -1.37 2.57
CA TYR A 528 15.84 -1.46 1.22
C TYR A 528 16.24 -2.91 0.90
N PRO A 529 15.90 -3.45 -0.28
CA PRO A 529 15.11 -2.82 -1.35
C PRO A 529 13.60 -2.78 -1.00
N PRO A 530 12.86 -1.71 -1.35
CA PRO A 530 11.41 -1.69 -1.16
C PRO A 530 10.72 -2.73 -2.06
N LEU A 531 9.64 -3.34 -1.55
CA LEU A 531 8.90 -4.41 -2.22
C LEU A 531 7.47 -3.97 -2.58
N MET A 532 6.84 -4.69 -3.51
CA MET A 532 5.41 -4.52 -3.78
C MET A 532 4.60 -5.45 -2.86
N PRO A 533 3.32 -5.12 -2.57
CA PRO A 533 2.45 -6.00 -1.77
C PRO A 533 2.41 -7.45 -2.25
N GLU A 534 2.45 -7.68 -3.56
CA GLU A 534 2.47 -9.02 -4.18
C GLU A 534 3.72 -9.85 -3.85
N ASP A 535 4.83 -9.19 -3.51
CA ASP A 535 6.05 -9.86 -3.07
C ASP A 535 5.97 -10.31 -1.60
N VAL A 536 5.07 -9.70 -0.82
CA VAL A 536 4.95 -9.89 0.64
C VAL A 536 3.76 -10.75 1.02
N TYR A 537 2.64 -10.61 0.32
CA TYR A 537 1.41 -11.31 0.68
C TYR A 537 1.28 -12.66 -0.04
N GLN A 538 0.89 -13.70 0.71
CA GLN A 538 0.45 -14.98 0.16
C GLN A 538 -1.05 -14.92 -0.13
N SER A 539 -1.48 -15.47 -1.26
CA SER A 539 -2.89 -15.75 -1.49
C SER A 539 -3.32 -16.94 -0.64
N ASP A 540 -4.59 -16.95 -0.21
CA ASP A 540 -5.15 -18.11 0.48
C ASP A 540 -5.06 -19.35 -0.43
N SER A 541 -4.65 -20.48 0.14
CA SER A 541 -4.42 -21.70 -0.64
C SER A 541 -5.74 -22.27 -1.19
N VAL A 542 -6.01 -22.01 -2.47
CA VAL A 542 -7.18 -22.55 -3.21
C VAL A 542 -6.98 -24.03 -3.60
N VAL A 543 -5.76 -24.56 -3.43
CA VAL A 543 -5.34 -25.88 -3.94
C VAL A 543 -6.21 -27.03 -3.41
N GLY A 544 -6.70 -26.93 -2.17
CA GLY A 544 -7.61 -27.92 -1.59
C GLY A 544 -9.02 -27.94 -2.20
N LYS A 545 -9.56 -26.77 -2.60
CA LYS A 545 -10.90 -26.67 -3.21
C LYS A 545 -10.93 -27.25 -4.61
N LEU A 546 -9.92 -26.95 -5.44
CA LEU A 546 -9.90 -27.39 -6.84
C LEU A 546 -9.81 -28.93 -6.97
N GLN A 547 -9.04 -29.59 -6.10
CA GLN A 547 -8.93 -31.06 -6.11
C GLN A 547 -10.22 -31.74 -5.63
N ILE A 548 -10.90 -31.18 -4.64
CA ILE A 548 -12.19 -31.67 -4.16
C ILE A 548 -13.26 -31.47 -5.26
N GLU A 549 -13.29 -30.31 -5.91
CA GLU A 549 -14.19 -30.03 -7.04
C GLU A 549 -13.95 -30.96 -8.22
N LEU A 550 -12.69 -31.22 -8.60
CA LEU A 550 -12.33 -32.20 -9.65
C LEU A 550 -12.71 -33.63 -9.26
N THR A 551 -12.55 -34.02 -7.99
CA THR A 551 -12.91 -35.36 -7.51
C THR A 551 -14.43 -35.54 -7.50
N ILE A 552 -15.18 -34.51 -7.09
CA ILE A 552 -16.64 -34.47 -7.16
C ILE A 552 -17.09 -34.53 -8.62
N LEU A 553 -16.45 -33.80 -9.53
CA LEU A 553 -16.78 -33.80 -10.96
C LEU A 553 -16.54 -35.18 -11.60
N ILE A 554 -15.48 -35.90 -11.19
CA ILE A 554 -15.20 -37.27 -11.63
C ILE A 554 -16.23 -38.26 -11.05
N LEU A 555 -16.60 -38.13 -9.76
CA LEU A 555 -17.61 -38.96 -9.12
C LEU A 555 -19.00 -38.75 -9.74
N VAL A 556 -19.40 -37.50 -9.96
CA VAL A 556 -20.64 -37.12 -10.65
C VAL A 556 -20.61 -37.60 -12.10
N GLY A 557 -19.50 -37.44 -12.81
CA GLY A 557 -19.31 -37.96 -14.17
C GLY A 557 -19.43 -39.48 -14.24
N SER A 558 -18.85 -40.21 -13.29
CA SER A 558 -18.97 -41.67 -13.16
C SER A 558 -20.40 -42.10 -12.85
N LEU A 559 -21.09 -41.38 -11.96
CA LEU A 559 -22.49 -41.63 -11.62
C LEU A 559 -23.41 -41.39 -12.81
N ILE A 560 -23.22 -40.29 -13.55
CA ILE A 560 -23.94 -39.96 -14.78
C ILE A 560 -23.68 -41.01 -15.87
N PHE A 561 -22.43 -41.46 -16.04
CA PHE A 561 -22.10 -42.50 -17.02
C PHE A 561 -22.78 -43.84 -16.69
N THR A 562 -22.81 -44.20 -15.41
CA THR A 562 -23.48 -45.43 -14.93
C THR A 562 -25.00 -45.32 -15.09
N LEU A 563 -25.60 -44.18 -14.74
CA LEU A 563 -27.02 -43.89 -14.97
C LEU A 563 -27.36 -43.91 -16.47
N TYR A 564 -26.52 -43.31 -17.32
CA TYR A 564 -26.68 -43.28 -18.77
C TYR A 564 -26.69 -44.69 -19.37
N PHE A 565 -25.82 -45.59 -18.90
CA PHE A 565 -25.77 -46.98 -19.36
C PHE A 565 -27.01 -47.78 -18.94
N LEU A 566 -27.53 -47.53 -17.73
CA LEU A 566 -28.75 -48.15 -17.21
C LEU A 566 -30.02 -47.63 -17.91
N ILE A 567 -30.08 -46.33 -18.21
CA ILE A 567 -31.21 -45.68 -18.89
C ILE A 567 -31.26 -46.05 -20.38
N ARG A 568 -30.11 -46.27 -21.06
CA ARG A 568 -30.06 -46.69 -22.47
C ARG A 568 -30.68 -48.06 -22.76
N ARG A 569 -30.87 -48.92 -21.75
CA ARG A 569 -31.53 -50.24 -21.91
C ARG A 569 -33.06 -50.20 -21.90
N LYS A 570 -33.71 -49.07 -21.57
CA LYS A 570 -35.17 -48.92 -21.62
C LYS A 570 -35.55 -47.72 -22.51
N LYS A 571 -35.93 -48.04 -23.74
CA LYS A 571 -36.49 -47.18 -24.80
C LYS A 571 -37.19 -45.87 -24.37
N ARG A 572 -36.97 -44.86 -25.22
CA ARG A 572 -37.92 -43.87 -25.77
C ARG A 572 -38.53 -42.80 -24.83
N LYS A 573 -38.61 -41.61 -25.45
CA LYS A 573 -39.43 -40.42 -25.19
C LYS A 573 -38.84 -39.36 -24.22
N ASN A 574 -38.48 -38.26 -24.89
CA ASN A 574 -38.72 -36.85 -24.57
C ASN A 574 -38.32 -36.23 -23.23
N LYS A 575 -37.47 -35.21 -23.45
CA LYS A 575 -37.40 -33.86 -22.87
C LYS A 575 -36.60 -33.67 -21.57
N HIS A 576 -35.58 -32.83 -21.77
CA HIS A 576 -34.65 -32.20 -20.85
C HIS A 576 -35.35 -31.41 -19.74
N VAL A 577 -34.77 -31.47 -18.54
CA VAL A 577 -34.58 -30.32 -17.64
C VAL A 577 -33.16 -30.43 -17.07
N GLN A 578 -32.47 -29.30 -17.07
CA GLN A 578 -31.10 -29.08 -16.62
C GLN A 578 -31.17 -28.55 -15.19
N PHE A 579 -30.32 -29.05 -14.29
CA PHE A 579 -30.07 -28.46 -12.97
C PHE A 579 -28.65 -27.89 -12.99
N GLU A 580 -28.52 -26.60 -12.67
CA GLU A 580 -27.29 -25.99 -12.19
C GLU A 580 -27.46 -25.71 -10.70
N GLU A 581 -26.48 -26.14 -9.89
CA GLU A 581 -26.36 -25.81 -8.48
C GLU A 581 -25.44 -24.59 -8.36
N GLN A 582 -26.01 -23.46 -7.96
CA GLN A 582 -25.32 -22.47 -7.12
C GLN A 582 -26.03 -22.44 -5.76
N ILE A 583 -25.28 -22.19 -4.71
CA ILE A 583 -25.72 -22.25 -3.31
C ILE A 583 -26.89 -21.27 -3.11
N GLU A 584 -28.12 -21.78 -3.13
CA GLU A 584 -29.33 -21.03 -2.81
C GLU A 584 -29.89 -21.47 -1.46
N HIS A 585 -30.07 -20.49 -0.58
CA HIS A 585 -30.76 -20.68 0.69
C HIS A 585 -32.27 -20.79 0.44
N PRO A 586 -32.96 -21.84 0.93
CA PRO A 586 -34.24 -22.31 0.39
C PRO A 586 -35.47 -21.41 0.52
N ASN A 587 -35.36 -20.21 1.11
CA ASN A 587 -36.52 -19.34 1.44
C ASN A 587 -36.43 -17.88 0.96
N ILE A 588 -35.29 -17.42 0.40
CA ILE A 588 -35.17 -16.09 -0.23
C ILE A 588 -34.72 -16.37 -1.66
N VAL A 589 -35.60 -16.14 -2.63
CA VAL A 589 -35.29 -16.30 -4.05
C VAL A 589 -34.45 -15.08 -4.45
N PRO A 590 -33.18 -15.26 -4.86
CA PRO A 590 -32.38 -14.16 -5.37
C PRO A 590 -33.12 -13.49 -6.53
N ILE A 591 -33.03 -12.16 -6.63
CA ILE A 591 -33.48 -11.50 -7.84
C ILE A 591 -32.51 -11.90 -8.94
N GLU A 592 -33.01 -12.54 -9.99
CA GLU A 592 -32.20 -12.86 -11.16
C GLU A 592 -31.56 -11.58 -11.70
N LEU A 593 -30.23 -11.51 -11.62
CA LEU A 593 -29.47 -10.41 -12.15
C LEU A 593 -29.62 -10.43 -13.67
N ARG A 594 -30.29 -9.40 -14.20
CA ARG A 594 -30.43 -9.25 -15.65
C ARG A 594 -29.06 -9.00 -16.25
N GLU A 595 -28.70 -9.76 -17.28
CA GLU A 595 -27.52 -9.43 -18.08
C GLU A 595 -27.67 -7.99 -18.62
N ARG A 596 -26.64 -7.17 -18.38
CA ARG A 596 -26.61 -5.80 -18.91
C ARG A 596 -26.65 -5.88 -20.43
N LYS A 597 -27.66 -5.25 -21.05
CA LYS A 597 -27.66 -4.99 -22.49
C LYS A 597 -26.36 -4.28 -22.84
N THR A 598 -25.61 -4.81 -23.79
CA THR A 598 -24.34 -4.21 -24.21
C THR A 598 -24.52 -3.32 -25.42
N ILE A 599 -25.55 -3.49 -26.24
CA ILE A 599 -25.74 -2.67 -27.44
C ILE A 599 -26.45 -1.35 -27.10
N SER A 600 -25.86 -0.22 -27.48
CA SER A 600 -26.45 1.13 -27.36
C SER A 600 -27.05 1.38 -25.98
N SER A 601 -26.21 1.33 -24.95
CA SER A 601 -26.65 1.35 -23.56
C SER A 601 -25.81 2.27 -22.68
N ILE A 602 -26.48 2.88 -21.68
CA ILE A 602 -25.90 3.83 -20.73
C ILE A 602 -26.27 3.36 -19.32
N TYR A 603 -25.26 3.17 -18.48
CA TYR A 603 -25.45 2.76 -17.09
C TYR A 603 -24.87 3.79 -16.13
N PHE A 604 -25.65 4.13 -15.12
CA PHE A 604 -25.27 4.99 -14.01
C PHE A 604 -25.35 4.28 -12.64
N MET A 605 -26.08 3.17 -12.52
CA MET A 605 -26.10 2.34 -11.32
C MET A 605 -24.80 1.54 -11.22
N GLY A 606 -24.10 1.65 -10.09
CA GLY A 606 -22.79 1.04 -9.88
C GLY A 606 -21.63 1.75 -10.60
N GLY A 607 -21.89 2.88 -11.25
CA GLY A 607 -20.86 3.70 -11.92
C GLY A 607 -21.19 4.06 -13.37
N PHE A 608 -20.43 5.01 -13.91
CA PHE A 608 -20.61 5.52 -15.27
C PHE A 608 -20.07 4.54 -16.31
N GLN A 609 -20.95 3.90 -17.08
CA GLN A 609 -20.57 3.02 -18.19
C GLN A 609 -21.41 3.31 -19.44
N ILE A 610 -20.77 3.30 -20.62
CA ILE A 610 -21.41 3.56 -21.91
C ILE A 610 -20.95 2.52 -22.92
N TYR A 611 -21.90 2.00 -23.70
CA TYR A 611 -21.64 1.07 -24.78
C TYR A 611 -22.17 1.56 -26.12
N ASP A 612 -21.41 1.30 -27.18
CA ASP A 612 -21.72 1.72 -28.54
C ASP A 612 -22.79 0.85 -29.23
N ARG A 613 -23.16 1.21 -30.46
CA ARG A 613 -24.11 0.44 -31.30
C ARG A 613 -23.65 -0.98 -31.66
N LYS A 614 -22.40 -1.34 -31.40
CA LYS A 614 -21.81 -2.66 -31.68
C LYS A 614 -21.66 -3.51 -30.40
N GLY A 615 -21.96 -2.94 -29.23
CA GLY A 615 -21.78 -3.63 -27.96
C GLY A 615 -20.41 -3.39 -27.29
N ALA A 616 -19.57 -2.53 -27.85
CA ALA A 616 -18.26 -2.22 -27.30
C ALA A 616 -18.36 -1.18 -26.17
N ASN A 617 -17.61 -1.40 -25.09
CA ASN A 617 -17.55 -0.46 -23.98
C ASN A 617 -16.69 0.75 -24.38
N ILE A 618 -17.33 1.92 -24.55
CA ILE A 618 -16.69 3.19 -24.93
C ILE A 618 -16.57 4.16 -23.76
N THR A 619 -16.71 3.68 -22.52
CA THR A 619 -16.58 4.51 -21.31
C THR A 619 -15.26 5.29 -21.27
N GLY A 620 -14.17 4.69 -21.79
CA GLY A 620 -12.85 5.31 -21.89
C GLY A 620 -12.80 6.54 -22.82
N SER A 621 -13.75 6.68 -23.75
CA SER A 621 -13.88 7.83 -24.65
C SER A 621 -14.43 9.08 -23.95
N PHE A 622 -14.81 8.99 -22.67
CA PHE A 622 -15.28 10.11 -21.84
C PHE A 622 -14.22 10.51 -20.79
N PRO A 623 -13.21 11.32 -21.15
CA PRO A 623 -12.27 11.89 -20.19
C PRO A 623 -13.02 12.79 -19.16
N PRO A 624 -12.41 13.11 -18.01
CA PRO A 624 -13.11 13.74 -16.88
C PRO A 624 -14.00 14.94 -17.25
N THR A 625 -13.47 15.93 -17.98
CA THR A 625 -14.24 17.11 -18.41
C THR A 625 -15.39 16.75 -19.36
N LEU A 626 -15.18 15.79 -20.27
CA LEU A 626 -16.21 15.36 -21.21
C LEU A 626 -17.32 14.56 -20.52
N LYS A 627 -16.94 13.72 -19.55
CA LYS A 627 -17.86 12.98 -18.68
C LYS A 627 -18.72 13.92 -17.85
N GLN A 628 -18.10 14.92 -17.22
CA GLN A 628 -18.81 15.96 -16.46
C GLN A 628 -19.77 16.75 -17.34
N LEU A 629 -19.34 17.17 -18.54
CA LEU A 629 -20.19 17.85 -19.51
C LEU A 629 -21.40 16.99 -19.93
N PHE A 630 -21.15 15.72 -20.28
CA PHE A 630 -22.22 14.79 -20.66
C PHE A 630 -23.23 14.61 -19.53
N LEU A 631 -22.77 14.28 -18.32
CA LEU A 631 -23.63 14.07 -17.16
C LEU A 631 -24.44 15.33 -16.81
N PHE A 632 -23.81 16.51 -16.84
CA PHE A 632 -24.49 17.77 -16.57
C PHE A 632 -25.62 18.01 -17.57
N LEU A 633 -25.34 17.89 -18.87
CA LEU A 633 -26.35 18.05 -19.91
C LEU A 633 -27.45 16.98 -19.81
N PHE A 634 -27.08 15.72 -19.58
CA PHE A 634 -28.00 14.59 -19.51
C PHE A 634 -29.00 14.77 -18.36
N LEU A 635 -28.51 14.99 -17.14
CA LEU A 635 -29.36 15.05 -15.95
C LEU A 635 -30.29 16.26 -15.97
N TYR A 636 -29.84 17.43 -16.43
CA TYR A 636 -30.71 18.60 -16.61
C TYR A 636 -31.71 18.44 -17.77
N SER A 637 -31.39 17.62 -18.78
CA SER A 637 -32.34 17.28 -19.84
C SER A 637 -33.45 16.39 -19.33
N ILE A 638 -33.13 15.39 -18.51
CA ILE A 638 -34.12 14.44 -17.95
C ILE A 638 -34.94 15.04 -16.80
N LYS A 639 -34.33 15.86 -15.93
CA LYS A 639 -34.99 16.41 -14.74
C LYS A 639 -36.24 17.23 -15.09
N ASN A 640 -36.11 18.20 -16.01
CA ASN A 640 -37.17 19.17 -16.30
C ASN A 640 -37.44 19.36 -17.81
N GLY A 641 -36.75 18.66 -18.71
CA GLY A 641 -36.85 18.88 -20.17
C GLY A 641 -36.31 20.24 -20.66
N LYS A 642 -35.75 21.06 -19.76
CA LYS A 642 -35.35 22.47 -20.02
C LYS A 642 -33.90 22.62 -20.49
N GLY A 643 -32.99 21.71 -20.16
CA GLY A 643 -31.58 21.83 -20.54
C GLY A 643 -30.84 22.92 -19.76
N VAL A 644 -29.67 23.32 -20.27
CA VAL A 644 -28.71 24.18 -19.57
C VAL A 644 -28.24 25.33 -20.45
N SER A 645 -28.17 26.55 -19.92
CA SER A 645 -27.64 27.70 -20.64
C SER A 645 -26.11 27.62 -20.80
N SER A 646 -25.59 28.23 -21.86
CA SER A 646 -24.14 28.37 -22.06
C SER A 646 -23.43 29.01 -20.86
N ALA A 647 -24.04 30.03 -20.25
CA ALA A 647 -23.48 30.70 -19.07
C ALA A 647 -23.38 29.76 -17.87
N LYS A 648 -24.39 28.90 -17.64
CA LYS A 648 -24.36 27.96 -16.52
C LYS A 648 -23.35 26.83 -16.75
N LEU A 649 -23.15 26.40 -17.99
CA LEU A 649 -22.08 25.44 -18.34
C LEU A 649 -20.70 26.03 -18.06
N ASP A 650 -20.47 27.28 -18.47
CA ASP A 650 -19.21 27.98 -18.25
C ASP A 650 -18.94 28.17 -16.75
N GLU A 651 -19.94 28.60 -15.99
CA GLU A 651 -19.86 28.78 -14.54
C GLU A 651 -19.58 27.48 -13.77
N VAL A 652 -20.04 26.32 -14.25
CA VAL A 652 -19.88 25.06 -13.52
C VAL A 652 -18.65 24.28 -13.95
N LEU A 653 -18.35 24.24 -15.25
CA LEU A 653 -17.26 23.41 -15.78
C LEU A 653 -15.97 24.19 -16.06
N TRP A 654 -16.06 25.52 -16.20
CA TRP A 654 -14.95 26.40 -16.58
C TRP A 654 -14.99 27.71 -15.77
N PHE A 655 -15.33 27.62 -14.48
CA PHE A 655 -15.49 28.77 -13.56
C PHE A 655 -14.23 29.63 -13.42
N ASP A 656 -13.07 29.02 -13.66
CA ASP A 656 -11.73 29.59 -13.57
C ASP A 656 -11.28 30.29 -14.86
N LYS A 657 -12.08 30.23 -15.94
CA LYS A 657 -11.71 30.76 -17.26
C LYS A 657 -12.41 32.07 -17.57
N SER A 658 -11.72 32.93 -18.34
CA SER A 658 -12.35 34.11 -18.93
C SER A 658 -13.49 33.72 -19.88
N GLY A 659 -14.50 34.58 -20.06
CA GLY A 659 -15.68 34.25 -20.86
C GLY A 659 -15.37 33.80 -22.30
N GLU A 660 -14.33 34.34 -22.92
CA GLU A 660 -13.89 33.91 -24.25
C GLU A 660 -13.22 32.52 -24.23
N SER A 661 -12.38 32.26 -23.24
CA SER A 661 -11.72 30.96 -23.05
C SER A 661 -12.73 29.87 -22.67
N ALA A 662 -13.67 30.15 -21.77
CA ALA A 662 -14.75 29.25 -21.39
C ALA A 662 -15.61 28.88 -22.62
N ARG A 663 -16.02 29.87 -23.42
CA ARG A 663 -16.75 29.66 -24.68
C ARG A 663 -15.99 28.75 -25.64
N ASN A 664 -14.70 28.99 -25.85
CA ASN A 664 -13.87 28.17 -26.75
C ASN A 664 -13.75 26.73 -26.23
N ASN A 665 -13.51 26.56 -24.93
CA ASN A 665 -13.46 25.25 -24.29
C ASN A 665 -14.79 24.50 -24.40
N ARG A 666 -15.91 25.18 -24.16
CA ARG A 666 -17.24 24.60 -24.34
C ARG A 666 -17.47 24.12 -25.76
N ASN A 667 -17.21 24.96 -26.76
CA ASN A 667 -17.43 24.59 -28.16
C ASN A 667 -16.59 23.37 -28.58
N VAL A 668 -15.32 23.32 -28.15
CA VAL A 668 -14.44 22.17 -28.41
C VAL A 668 -14.95 20.91 -27.73
N ASN A 669 -15.34 20.98 -26.44
CA ASN A 669 -15.83 19.81 -25.71
C ASN A 669 -17.20 19.34 -26.21
N ILE A 670 -18.10 20.25 -26.63
CA ILE A 670 -19.37 19.90 -27.28
C ILE A 670 -19.11 19.19 -28.61
N SER A 671 -18.14 19.66 -29.40
CA SER A 671 -17.77 18.98 -30.65
C SER A 671 -17.25 17.57 -30.40
N LYS A 672 -16.36 17.39 -29.41
CA LYS A 672 -15.86 16.07 -29.01
C LYS A 672 -17.00 15.18 -28.50
N LEU A 673 -17.91 15.74 -27.71
CA LEU A 673 -19.03 15.00 -27.14
C LEU A 673 -19.94 14.47 -28.26
N ARG A 674 -20.24 15.28 -29.27
CA ARG A 674 -21.02 14.84 -30.43
C ARG A 674 -20.36 13.65 -31.14
N THR A 675 -19.06 13.71 -31.40
CA THR A 675 -18.32 12.60 -32.03
C THR A 675 -18.42 11.31 -31.22
N VAL A 676 -18.30 11.38 -29.89
CA VAL A 676 -18.40 10.17 -29.04
C VAL A 676 -19.84 9.65 -28.97
N LEU A 677 -20.84 10.53 -28.91
CA LEU A 677 -22.25 10.13 -28.88
C LEU A 677 -22.74 9.53 -30.21
N GLU A 678 -22.13 9.91 -31.34
CA GLU A 678 -22.36 9.26 -32.63
C GLU A 678 -22.05 7.76 -32.56
N GLU A 679 -21.07 7.30 -31.79
CA GLU A 679 -20.74 5.87 -31.65
C GLU A 679 -21.88 5.08 -30.98
N ILE A 680 -22.53 5.67 -29.96
CA ILE A 680 -23.71 5.10 -29.28
C ILE A 680 -24.88 4.94 -30.26
N GLY A 681 -25.02 5.92 -31.18
CA GLY A 681 -26.16 6.04 -32.08
C GLY A 681 -27.42 6.50 -31.34
N GLY A 682 -28.20 7.40 -31.93
CA GLY A 682 -29.48 7.83 -31.33
C GLY A 682 -29.38 8.69 -30.07
N VAL A 683 -28.20 9.24 -29.75
CA VAL A 683 -28.01 10.25 -28.69
C VAL A 683 -27.39 11.50 -29.31
N GLU A 684 -28.01 12.66 -29.13
CA GLU A 684 -27.60 13.91 -29.77
C GLU A 684 -27.56 15.10 -28.81
N VAL A 685 -26.52 15.93 -28.94
CA VAL A 685 -26.45 17.23 -28.24
C VAL A 685 -27.05 18.31 -29.11
N VAL A 686 -28.20 18.83 -28.68
CA VAL A 686 -28.92 19.91 -29.35
C VAL A 686 -28.84 21.21 -28.56
N ASN A 687 -28.93 22.34 -29.25
CA ASN A 687 -29.11 23.65 -28.64
C ASN A 687 -30.46 24.20 -29.11
N GLU A 688 -31.44 24.22 -28.21
CA GLU A 688 -32.80 24.70 -28.49
C GLU A 688 -33.08 25.91 -27.59
N ASN A 689 -33.51 27.02 -28.17
CA ASN A 689 -33.82 28.26 -27.42
C ASN A 689 -32.68 28.69 -26.49
N SER A 690 -31.43 28.59 -26.97
CA SER A 690 -30.21 28.91 -26.20
C SER A 690 -29.92 28.00 -25.00
N LEU A 691 -30.58 26.84 -24.92
CA LEU A 691 -30.36 25.82 -23.90
C LEU A 691 -29.83 24.54 -24.54
N TRP A 692 -28.71 24.05 -24.02
CA TRP A 692 -28.10 22.79 -24.40
C TRP A 692 -28.83 21.63 -23.75
N LYS A 693 -29.17 20.61 -24.55
CA LYS A 693 -29.86 19.40 -24.12
C LYS A 693 -29.27 18.17 -24.79
N ILE A 694 -29.47 17.02 -24.15
CA ILE A 694 -29.29 15.71 -24.76
C ILE A 694 -30.66 15.17 -25.15
N LYS A 695 -30.82 14.83 -26.43
CA LYS A 695 -31.94 14.05 -26.93
C LYS A 695 -31.49 12.61 -27.10
N MET A 696 -32.29 11.70 -26.58
CA MET A 696 -32.06 10.26 -26.65
C MET A 696 -33.26 9.60 -27.31
N ASN A 697 -32.99 8.75 -28.29
CA ASN A 697 -34.02 7.93 -28.93
C ASN A 697 -34.46 6.80 -27.99
N ASN A 698 -35.71 6.35 -28.13
CA ASN A 698 -36.32 5.25 -27.37
C ASN A 698 -35.64 3.89 -27.59
N LEU A 699 -34.76 3.77 -28.60
CA LEU A 699 -33.98 2.56 -28.86
C LEU A 699 -32.75 2.42 -27.94
N ILE A 700 -32.37 3.49 -27.23
CA ILE A 700 -31.21 3.50 -26.34
C ILE A 700 -31.65 3.11 -24.94
N PHE A 701 -30.98 2.10 -24.39
CA PHE A 701 -31.25 1.67 -23.03
C PHE A 701 -30.48 2.57 -22.04
N CYS A 702 -31.17 3.11 -21.04
CA CYS A 702 -30.52 3.80 -19.93
C CYS A 702 -31.19 3.41 -18.61
N ASP A 703 -30.39 2.85 -17.69
CA ASP A 703 -30.88 2.35 -16.40
C ASP A 703 -31.54 3.44 -15.56
N TYR A 704 -30.97 4.64 -15.51
CA TYR A 704 -31.51 5.78 -14.77
C TYR A 704 -32.87 6.22 -15.30
N THR A 705 -33.06 6.31 -16.62
CA THR A 705 -34.36 6.67 -17.19
C THR A 705 -35.40 5.56 -17.02
N GLU A 706 -34.97 4.29 -17.07
CA GLU A 706 -35.83 3.12 -16.84
C GLU A 706 -36.33 3.09 -15.39
N ILE A 707 -35.44 3.29 -14.42
CA ILE A 707 -35.79 3.38 -13.00
C ILE A 707 -36.79 4.51 -12.76
N LEU A 708 -36.52 5.71 -13.30
CA LEU A 708 -37.46 6.84 -13.17
C LEU A 708 -38.81 6.56 -13.82
N HIS A 709 -38.84 5.83 -14.94
CA HIS A 709 -40.08 5.44 -15.60
C HIS A 709 -40.89 4.50 -14.71
N LEU A 710 -40.28 3.43 -14.17
CA LEU A 710 -40.92 2.49 -13.26
C LEU A 710 -41.40 3.18 -11.97
N ILE A 711 -40.61 4.08 -11.38
CA ILE A 711 -41.02 4.87 -10.20
C ILE A 711 -42.23 5.76 -10.50
N ARG A 712 -42.31 6.37 -11.69
CA ARG A 712 -43.43 7.25 -12.07
C ARG A 712 -44.68 6.47 -12.45
N GLN A 713 -44.54 5.41 -13.24
CA GLN A 713 -45.63 4.52 -13.65
C GLN A 713 -46.30 3.88 -12.44
N SER A 714 -45.50 3.41 -11.50
CA SER A 714 -45.96 2.79 -10.27
C SER A 714 -46.75 3.74 -9.35
N LYS A 715 -46.47 5.06 -9.42
CA LYS A 715 -47.26 6.10 -8.74
C LYS A 715 -48.60 6.39 -9.42
N ALA A 716 -48.71 6.16 -10.74
CA ALA A 716 -49.88 6.54 -11.52
C ALA A 716 -50.94 5.42 -11.62
N SER A 717 -50.52 4.16 -11.78
CA SER A 717 -51.43 3.06 -12.16
C SER A 717 -51.34 1.84 -11.23
N GLY A 718 -50.62 1.95 -10.11
CA GLY A 718 -50.19 0.79 -9.31
C GLY A 718 -48.99 0.08 -9.96
N ILE A 719 -48.43 -0.92 -9.27
CA ILE A 719 -47.26 -1.68 -9.74
C ILE A 719 -47.50 -3.17 -9.57
N THR A 720 -47.07 -3.96 -10.54
CA THR A 720 -47.12 -5.42 -10.52
C THR A 720 -45.87 -6.00 -9.85
N GLU A 721 -45.95 -7.25 -9.40
CA GLU A 721 -44.80 -7.97 -8.84
C GLU A 721 -43.62 -8.02 -9.84
N THR A 722 -43.88 -8.22 -11.13
CA THR A 722 -42.86 -8.25 -12.18
C THR A 722 -42.15 -6.91 -12.33
N GLU A 723 -42.89 -5.80 -12.31
CA GLU A 723 -42.30 -4.45 -12.37
C GLU A 723 -41.49 -4.11 -11.10
N ILE A 724 -41.91 -4.61 -9.93
CA ILE A 724 -41.11 -4.48 -8.69
C ILE A 724 -39.79 -5.24 -8.83
N ILE A 725 -39.83 -6.48 -9.34
CA ILE A 725 -38.62 -7.28 -9.56
C ILE A 725 -37.70 -6.60 -10.58
N GLU A 726 -38.25 -6.02 -11.65
CA GLU A 726 -37.47 -5.28 -12.64
C GLU A 726 -36.81 -4.03 -12.04
N LEU A 727 -37.53 -3.26 -11.21
CA LEU A 727 -36.98 -2.12 -10.49
C LEU A 727 -35.84 -2.54 -9.57
N LEU A 728 -36.03 -3.60 -8.77
CA LEU A 728 -35.02 -4.10 -7.85
C LEU A 728 -33.79 -4.65 -8.59
N ALA A 729 -33.99 -5.33 -9.72
CA ALA A 729 -32.89 -5.81 -10.56
C ALA A 729 -32.02 -4.65 -11.07
N LEU A 730 -32.61 -3.51 -11.44
CA LEU A 730 -31.85 -2.32 -11.86
C LEU A 730 -31.09 -1.68 -10.70
N LEU A 731 -31.68 -1.63 -9.50
CA LEU A 731 -31.05 -1.05 -8.31
C LEU A 731 -29.97 -1.95 -7.69
N SER A 732 -30.04 -3.27 -7.92
CA SER A 732 -29.06 -4.25 -7.41
C SER A 732 -27.63 -4.02 -7.88
N PHE A 733 -27.44 -3.23 -8.94
CA PHE A 733 -26.13 -2.85 -9.46
C PHE A 733 -25.38 -1.83 -8.60
N GLY A 734 -26.00 -1.26 -7.57
CA GLY A 734 -25.37 -0.37 -6.59
C GLY A 734 -25.76 1.10 -6.74
N GLU A 735 -25.06 1.96 -6.01
CA GLU A 735 -25.37 3.39 -5.90
C GLU A 735 -25.34 4.14 -7.25
N PHE A 736 -26.04 5.27 -7.31
CA PHE A 736 -26.07 6.16 -8.47
C PHE A 736 -24.76 6.97 -8.57
N LEU A 737 -23.96 6.69 -9.59
CA LEU A 737 -22.70 7.40 -9.90
C LEU A 737 -21.76 7.56 -8.67
N PRO A 738 -21.39 6.48 -7.95
CA PRO A 738 -20.65 6.55 -6.68
C PRO A 738 -19.33 7.31 -6.80
N ASN A 739 -18.63 7.15 -7.93
CA ASN A 739 -17.29 7.72 -8.16
C ASN A 739 -17.28 9.20 -8.65
N ILE A 740 -18.44 9.89 -8.68
CA ILE A 740 -18.53 11.30 -9.09
C ILE A 740 -18.72 12.20 -7.86
N GLN A 741 -17.72 13.02 -7.54
CA GLN A 741 -17.68 13.88 -6.34
C GLN A 741 -17.78 15.38 -6.67
N SER A 742 -18.68 15.77 -7.58
CA SER A 742 -18.84 17.18 -7.96
C SER A 742 -19.98 17.82 -7.18
N GLU A 743 -19.79 19.03 -6.63
CA GLU A 743 -20.77 19.72 -5.78
C GLU A 743 -22.18 19.82 -6.42
N TRP A 744 -22.25 20.10 -7.73
CA TRP A 744 -23.52 20.17 -8.43
C TRP A 744 -24.25 18.82 -8.57
N MET A 745 -23.53 17.70 -8.45
CA MET A 745 -24.05 16.33 -8.57
C MET A 745 -24.79 15.91 -7.29
N ASP A 746 -24.40 16.43 -6.13
CA ASP A 746 -24.95 16.03 -4.83
C ASP A 746 -26.46 16.26 -4.76
N ALA A 747 -26.94 17.35 -5.37
CA ALA A 747 -28.38 17.62 -5.48
C ALA A 747 -29.12 16.59 -6.33
N PHE A 748 -28.50 16.06 -7.40
CA PHE A 748 -29.10 15.01 -8.22
C PHE A 748 -29.06 13.65 -7.53
N LYS A 749 -27.95 13.32 -6.87
CA LYS A 749 -27.82 12.10 -6.06
C LYS A 749 -28.84 12.06 -4.94
N SER A 750 -28.93 13.14 -4.17
CA SER A 750 -29.90 13.26 -3.07
C SER A 750 -31.33 13.18 -3.58
N GLN A 751 -31.65 13.88 -4.67
CA GLN A 751 -32.98 13.81 -5.27
C GLN A 751 -33.33 12.39 -5.72
N PHE A 752 -32.43 11.71 -6.44
CA PHE A 752 -32.65 10.36 -6.92
C PHE A 752 -32.78 9.35 -5.76
N ALA A 753 -31.91 9.44 -4.76
CA ALA A 753 -31.97 8.60 -3.56
C ALA A 753 -33.29 8.79 -2.84
N ASN A 754 -33.71 10.03 -2.57
CA ASN A 754 -34.98 10.33 -1.91
C ASN A 754 -36.18 9.82 -2.72
N GLU A 755 -36.24 10.09 -4.04
CA GLU A 755 -37.34 9.62 -4.89
C GLU A 755 -37.42 8.08 -4.94
N THR A 756 -36.26 7.42 -4.89
CA THR A 756 -36.17 5.95 -4.87
C THR A 756 -36.60 5.40 -3.52
N ILE A 757 -36.01 5.87 -2.41
CA ILE A 757 -36.34 5.45 -1.05
C ILE A 757 -37.83 5.66 -0.77
N ASP A 758 -38.37 6.86 -1.02
CA ASP A 758 -39.79 7.17 -0.82
C ASP A 758 -40.68 6.18 -1.55
N ARG A 759 -40.32 5.83 -2.80
CA ARG A 759 -41.09 4.85 -3.57
C ARG A 759 -40.95 3.46 -2.98
N LEU A 760 -39.74 2.97 -2.73
CA LEU A 760 -39.52 1.62 -2.19
C LEU A 760 -40.19 1.44 -0.82
N SER A 761 -40.12 2.44 0.06
CA SER A 761 -40.82 2.44 1.36
C SER A 761 -42.33 2.35 1.17
N SER A 762 -42.90 3.13 0.24
CA SER A 762 -44.35 3.06 -0.06
C SER A 762 -44.80 1.67 -0.56
N LEU A 763 -43.90 0.86 -1.13
CA LEU A 763 -44.22 -0.49 -1.57
C LEU A 763 -44.46 -1.46 -0.41
N PHE A 764 -43.92 -1.23 0.79
CA PHE A 764 -44.09 -2.16 1.92
C PHE A 764 -45.55 -2.34 2.34
N ILE A 765 -46.39 -1.32 2.13
CA ILE A 765 -47.81 -1.33 2.48
C ILE A 765 -48.72 -1.83 1.35
N GLU A 766 -48.20 -1.98 0.13
CA GLU A 766 -48.95 -2.47 -1.02
C GLU A 766 -49.30 -3.95 -0.89
N ASN A 767 -50.50 -4.35 -1.33
CA ASN A 767 -51.00 -5.72 -1.17
C ASN A 767 -50.08 -6.78 -1.81
N VAL A 768 -49.40 -6.42 -2.91
CA VAL A 768 -48.46 -7.29 -3.64
C VAL A 768 -47.22 -7.64 -2.78
N VAL A 769 -46.82 -6.74 -1.87
CA VAL A 769 -45.58 -6.87 -1.07
C VAL A 769 -45.87 -7.25 0.38
N LYS A 770 -46.98 -6.80 0.96
CA LYS A 770 -47.31 -6.93 2.39
C LYS A 770 -47.12 -8.35 2.95
N GLY A 771 -47.53 -9.37 2.18
CA GLY A 771 -47.39 -10.79 2.53
C GLY A 771 -46.19 -11.50 1.91
N ASN A 772 -45.44 -10.85 1.01
CA ASN A 772 -44.34 -11.44 0.27
C ASN A 772 -43.01 -11.12 0.97
N LEU A 773 -42.56 -12.04 1.84
CA LEU A 773 -41.30 -11.88 2.60
C LEU A 773 -40.08 -11.70 1.68
N ASN A 774 -40.09 -12.32 0.50
CA ASN A 774 -38.98 -12.19 -0.46
C ASN A 774 -38.86 -10.76 -1.00
N LEU A 775 -39.98 -10.18 -1.48
CA LEU A 775 -39.99 -8.80 -1.95
C LEU A 775 -39.65 -7.82 -0.83
N ARG A 776 -40.18 -8.04 0.38
CA ARG A 776 -39.87 -7.20 1.54
C ARG A 776 -38.39 -7.22 1.89
N TYR A 777 -37.73 -8.37 1.80
CA TYR A 777 -36.29 -8.49 2.01
C TYR A 777 -35.51 -7.64 1.00
N HIS A 778 -35.77 -7.81 -0.30
CA HIS A 778 -35.02 -7.15 -1.38
C HIS A 778 -35.29 -5.64 -1.46
N LEU A 779 -36.52 -5.21 -1.15
CA LEU A 779 -36.87 -3.79 -1.01
C LEU A 779 -36.06 -3.14 0.12
N ALA A 780 -36.03 -3.79 1.29
CA ALA A 780 -35.27 -3.28 2.43
C ALA A 780 -33.76 -3.26 2.15
N GLU A 781 -33.23 -4.29 1.50
CA GLU A 781 -31.83 -4.33 1.08
C GLU A 781 -31.49 -3.20 0.10
N SER A 782 -32.37 -2.92 -0.86
CA SER A 782 -32.16 -1.83 -1.82
C SER A 782 -32.21 -0.45 -1.15
N ILE A 783 -33.12 -0.23 -0.19
CA ILE A 783 -33.18 1.05 0.56
C ILE A 783 -31.88 1.26 1.34
N LEU A 784 -31.36 0.24 2.01
CA LEU A 784 -30.15 0.33 2.83
C LEU A 784 -28.87 0.60 2.03
N VAL A 785 -28.87 0.40 0.71
CA VAL A 785 -27.78 0.84 -0.18
C VAL A 785 -27.77 2.36 -0.31
N PHE A 786 -28.94 3.02 -0.34
CA PHE A 786 -29.05 4.47 -0.48
C PHE A 786 -29.05 5.20 0.86
N ASP A 787 -29.62 4.58 1.89
CA ASP A 787 -29.71 5.11 3.25
C ASP A 787 -29.39 4.00 4.26
N PRO A 788 -28.11 3.82 4.62
CA PRO A 788 -27.68 2.79 5.56
C PRO A 788 -28.27 2.92 6.97
N LEU A 789 -28.79 4.11 7.33
CA LEU A 789 -29.38 4.41 8.63
C LEU A 789 -30.92 4.40 8.60
N ASN A 790 -31.53 3.87 7.54
CA ASN A 790 -32.98 3.81 7.42
C ASN A 790 -33.61 2.82 8.42
N ASP A 791 -34.26 3.36 9.45
CA ASP A 791 -34.86 2.57 10.54
C ASP A 791 -35.95 1.59 10.06
N GLU A 792 -36.79 2.00 9.10
CA GLU A 792 -37.88 1.18 8.58
C GLU A 792 -37.35 -0.02 7.79
N ALA A 793 -36.45 0.22 6.84
CA ALA A 793 -35.84 -0.84 6.03
C ALA A 793 -35.00 -1.78 6.89
N PHE A 794 -34.23 -1.24 7.83
CA PHE A 794 -33.49 -2.03 8.82
C PHE A 794 -34.42 -2.99 9.58
N SER A 795 -35.51 -2.46 10.15
CA SER A 795 -36.46 -3.24 10.93
C SER A 795 -37.13 -4.33 10.08
N ILE A 796 -37.55 -3.99 8.87
CA ILE A 796 -38.18 -4.95 7.95
C ILE A 796 -37.21 -6.07 7.56
N LYS A 797 -35.96 -5.76 7.18
CA LYS A 797 -34.97 -6.78 6.84
C LYS A 797 -34.68 -7.71 8.03
N CYS A 798 -34.55 -7.14 9.22
CA CYS A 798 -34.32 -7.90 10.46
C CYS A 798 -35.50 -8.82 10.80
N SER A 799 -36.73 -8.29 10.75
CA SER A 799 -37.98 -9.03 10.97
C SER A 799 -38.16 -10.16 9.94
N VAL A 800 -37.94 -9.89 8.65
CA VAL A 800 -38.03 -10.89 7.58
C VAL A 800 -37.02 -12.02 7.80
N LEU A 801 -35.76 -11.70 8.09
CA LEU A 801 -34.74 -12.72 8.40
C LEU A 801 -35.15 -13.58 9.62
N TYR A 802 -35.73 -12.96 10.65
CA TYR A 802 -36.22 -13.68 11.83
C TYR A 802 -37.39 -14.63 11.49
N HIS A 803 -38.38 -14.16 10.74
CA HIS A 803 -39.55 -14.95 10.31
C HIS A 803 -39.19 -16.10 9.36
N LEU A 804 -38.12 -15.95 8.58
CA LEU A 804 -37.58 -17.02 7.72
C LEU A 804 -36.73 -18.06 8.49
N GLY A 805 -36.69 -17.98 9.82
CA GLY A 805 -35.93 -18.88 10.69
C GLY A 805 -34.45 -18.55 10.83
N LYS A 806 -33.96 -17.46 10.21
CA LYS A 806 -32.54 -17.04 10.20
C LYS A 806 -32.21 -16.15 11.39
N LYS A 807 -32.54 -16.60 12.60
CA LYS A 807 -32.41 -15.81 13.84
C LYS A 807 -30.98 -15.30 14.10
N GLY A 808 -29.97 -16.12 13.83
CA GLY A 808 -28.57 -15.73 13.97
C GLY A 808 -28.16 -14.62 12.98
N THR A 809 -28.59 -14.73 11.72
CA THR A 809 -28.34 -13.69 10.70
C THR A 809 -29.06 -12.38 11.04
N ALA A 810 -30.32 -12.46 11.50
CA ALA A 810 -31.08 -11.30 11.96
C ALA A 810 -30.37 -10.58 13.12
N LYS A 811 -29.89 -11.35 14.11
CA LYS A 811 -29.17 -10.80 15.27
C LYS A 811 -27.83 -10.18 14.89
N ASN A 812 -27.04 -10.84 14.05
CA ASN A 812 -25.78 -10.30 13.54
C ASN A 812 -26.00 -9.01 12.75
N PHE A 813 -27.04 -8.97 11.91
CA PHE A 813 -27.41 -7.77 11.16
C PHE A 813 -27.81 -6.62 12.09
N TYR A 814 -28.62 -6.89 13.12
CA TYR A 814 -28.97 -5.92 14.16
C TYR A 814 -27.74 -5.38 14.91
N ASP A 815 -26.83 -6.26 15.32
CA ASP A 815 -25.63 -5.85 16.06
C ASP A 815 -24.68 -5.02 15.20
N SER A 816 -24.56 -5.34 13.90
CA SER A 816 -23.81 -4.53 12.95
C SER A 816 -24.42 -3.14 12.76
N PHE A 817 -25.75 -3.05 12.60
CA PHE A 817 -26.44 -1.76 12.49
C PHE A 817 -26.24 -0.91 13.74
N CYS A 818 -26.37 -1.48 14.95
CA CYS A 818 -26.17 -0.73 16.19
C CYS A 818 -24.74 -0.18 16.31
N ARG A 819 -23.73 -0.94 15.88
CA ARG A 819 -22.34 -0.48 15.83
C ARG A 819 -22.16 0.68 14.85
N GLU A 820 -22.72 0.57 13.65
CA GLU A 820 -22.62 1.61 12.63
C GLU A 820 -23.38 2.88 13.03
N TYR A 821 -24.58 2.73 13.60
CA TYR A 821 -25.38 3.82 14.13
C TYR A 821 -24.62 4.61 15.21
N LYS A 822 -23.97 3.91 16.15
CA LYS A 822 -23.13 4.52 17.18
C LYS A 822 -21.89 5.19 16.60
N HIS A 823 -21.26 4.56 15.60
CA HIS A 823 -20.09 5.11 14.94
C HIS A 823 -20.41 6.43 14.22
N LEU A 824 -21.52 6.48 13.49
CA LEU A 824 -21.91 7.65 12.68
C LEU A 824 -22.56 8.77 13.50
N LEU A 825 -23.39 8.44 14.50
CA LEU A 825 -24.19 9.42 15.25
C LEU A 825 -23.69 9.65 16.69
N GLY A 826 -22.74 8.86 17.19
CA GLY A 826 -22.17 8.99 18.53
C GLY A 826 -23.11 8.56 19.67
N VAL A 827 -24.28 8.01 19.35
CA VAL A 827 -25.31 7.59 20.32
C VAL A 827 -25.73 6.14 20.09
N ASP A 828 -26.10 5.45 21.17
CA ASP A 828 -26.58 4.06 21.07
C ASP A 828 -27.98 4.00 20.45
N TYR A 829 -28.24 2.96 19.65
CA TYR A 829 -29.56 2.74 19.05
C TYR A 829 -30.58 2.34 20.12
N ALA A 830 -31.71 3.07 20.18
CA ALA A 830 -32.65 2.99 21.29
C ALA A 830 -33.60 1.78 21.25
N VAL A 831 -33.85 1.21 20.06
CA VAL A 831 -34.83 0.13 19.87
C VAL A 831 -34.17 -1.22 20.07
N SER A 832 -34.73 -2.07 20.94
CA SER A 832 -34.18 -3.40 21.23
C SER A 832 -34.40 -4.38 20.09
N PHE A 833 -33.54 -5.40 19.97
CA PHE A 833 -33.70 -6.46 18.96
C PHE A 833 -35.08 -7.11 18.99
N ASN A 834 -35.65 -7.32 20.17
CA ASN A 834 -36.97 -7.92 20.33
C ASN A 834 -38.11 -6.99 19.84
N ASP A 835 -37.90 -5.68 19.85
CA ASP A 835 -38.86 -4.72 19.32
C ASP A 835 -38.70 -4.56 17.80
N THR A 836 -37.48 -4.67 17.27
CA THR A 836 -37.17 -4.60 15.84
C THR A 836 -37.74 -5.79 15.04
N ILE A 837 -37.88 -6.97 15.65
CA ILE A 837 -38.37 -8.19 14.97
C ILE A 837 -39.89 -8.40 15.07
N LYS A 838 -40.61 -7.56 15.81
CA LYS A 838 -42.08 -7.57 15.89
C LYS A 838 -42.67 -7.02 14.60
#